data_AF-A0A7W8WR79-F1
#
_entry.id   AF-A0A7W8WR79-F1
#
_cell.length_a   1.000
_cell.length_b   1.000
_cell.length_c   1.000
_cell.angle_alpha   90.00
_cell.angle_beta   90.00
_cell.angle_gamma   90.00
#
_symmetry.space_group_name_H-M   'P 1'
#
loop_
_entity.id
_entity.type
_entity.pdbx_description
1 polymer ?
#
loop_
_entity_poly.entity_id
_entity_poly.type
_entity_poly.pdbx_seq_one_letter_code
_entity_poly.pdbx_strand_id
1 'polypeptide(L)'
;MKGDFSRIRFEQNKHYTDVLDQQGRVAYDADHNEQRFIDRHRRAVETVDVIGEYGAPMHDPGFAITVTGNNLSIGAGRYYVHGLLCENAAALAYDQQPFRIAQDETDQIGFLLDEMRRNRRNACLCVYLEVWQRMVTALDDSCLGEPALGQADTTTRMQTVWRVVAYPFAPGTPSSANASGFTAQDPSSFALKVRACSCDAMYRATPVERTGTLCAQVADRGDDCGCQPIPAAGYTGQENQLYRFEIHRSGTLATATLKWSRENGSIVVAIASVSGNKVTVNSLGMDANLGFQEGQWVEISDDTNLFGEEPNQPGQLYQIQHIDRPSMTLVMTTTVQPVDTTRNARLRRWDQVGSAATADGVALSDKWFIIENGIQIRFGTGTYFAGDAWTIAARNATGQIDWPPCGNDGKPCQPAYYAHIYRAPLACIGLSDTDDSVTTDTGMFREAAFAEEVYSPFKVEDCRRRFPSLTELGGFVNAKALHITAINWQNDDVMTFDALVAHGLEVDFDQPPTGPLSSANFIVTLETPIQLQTQAALGNELNAPVQNGYPTPTVIRTEFILDSTVQRQGTAVTWTLPSENVSSHQIADLQAINSGLVPWAFLGTPVRARVKLPGRALYASTAAGAQLYLDGQAFGQSVISKTEQRERIDLQLPTGNDARASDFESWFYLYPALALESVAFTYAQLFVADIEGTAGIVNAEPNPIKPLVQQATIELNYAATVAATIQLAMSGDSSIASVPSTVAVNAGDSGVRVNVTINGAPVSDQQSRFTLTASLPSALNQATSQTASFTVIGRGGKPAPAPAQAQPIAETKTVTETETEMKTQPGEASAPSVTQNTEAPTPKATPAKRPASPKRKRS
;
A
#
# COMPACT_ATOMS: atom_id res chain seq x y z
N MET A 1 8.66 30.71 20.94
CA MET A 1 7.84 31.67 21.71
C MET A 1 8.78 32.45 22.62
N LYS A 2 8.70 33.78 22.65
CA LYS A 2 9.55 34.69 23.44
C LYS A 2 8.64 35.76 24.06
N GLY A 3 7.85 35.35 25.05
CA GLY A 3 6.84 36.18 25.69
C GLY A 3 6.99 36.13 27.20
N ASP A 4 6.56 37.20 27.88
CA ASP A 4 6.57 37.26 29.33
C ASP A 4 5.50 36.30 29.87
N PHE A 5 5.96 35.23 30.50
CA PHE A 5 5.15 34.13 31.00
C PHE A 5 5.72 33.67 32.34
N SER A 6 4.87 33.37 33.31
CA SER A 6 5.36 32.92 34.62
C SER A 6 6.06 31.57 34.57
N ARG A 7 5.62 30.66 33.68
CA ARG A 7 6.23 29.36 33.37
C ARG A 7 5.46 28.65 32.26
N ILE A 8 6.11 27.73 31.57
CA ILE A 8 5.48 26.74 30.68
C ILE A 8 5.47 25.40 31.44
N ARG A 9 4.32 24.72 31.52
CA ARG A 9 4.15 23.46 32.29
C ARG A 9 3.74 22.23 31.47
N PHE A 10 3.34 22.44 30.21
CA PHE A 10 2.80 21.39 29.37
C PHE A 10 3.80 20.26 29.18
N GLU A 11 3.36 19.05 29.54
CA GLU A 11 4.15 17.82 29.49
C GLU A 11 3.27 16.71 28.93
N GLN A 12 3.57 16.26 27.71
CA GLN A 12 2.79 15.27 26.96
C GLN A 12 2.67 13.94 27.71
N ASN A 13 3.71 13.55 28.45
CA ASN A 13 3.78 12.27 29.17
C ASN A 13 2.83 12.19 30.38
N LYS A 14 2.16 13.29 30.77
CA LYS A 14 1.13 13.29 31.83
C LYS A 14 -0.27 12.97 31.34
N HIS A 15 -0.51 13.04 30.03
CA HIS A 15 -1.82 12.82 29.40
C HIS A 15 -2.98 13.67 30.00
N TYR A 16 -2.67 14.89 30.45
CA TYR A 16 -3.70 15.84 30.91
C TYR A 16 -4.58 16.29 29.75
N THR A 17 -5.90 16.31 29.95
CA THR A 17 -6.88 16.71 28.94
C THR A 17 -7.41 18.14 29.14
N ASP A 18 -7.43 18.61 30.39
CA ASP A 18 -8.08 19.86 30.82
C ASP A 18 -7.43 20.40 32.11
N VAL A 19 -7.48 21.73 32.29
CA VAL A 19 -7.09 22.48 33.49
C VAL A 19 -8.35 23.05 34.13
N LEU A 20 -8.54 22.81 35.44
CA LEU A 20 -9.77 23.15 36.15
C LEU A 20 -9.52 24.15 37.29
N ASP A 21 -10.13 25.34 37.18
CA ASP A 21 -10.17 26.33 38.25
C ASP A 21 -10.83 25.77 39.52
N GLN A 22 -10.32 26.20 40.68
CA GLN A 22 -10.84 25.79 41.98
C GLN A 22 -11.33 27.00 42.77
N GLN A 23 -12.55 26.89 43.31
CA GLN A 23 -13.20 27.97 44.06
C GLN A 23 -12.29 28.54 45.15
N GLY A 24 -12.08 29.87 45.12
CA GLY A 24 -11.28 30.59 46.10
C GLY A 24 -9.76 30.46 45.96
N ARG A 25 -9.25 29.88 44.87
CA ARG A 25 -7.82 29.93 44.53
C ARG A 25 -7.49 31.10 43.61
N VAL A 26 -6.20 31.47 43.58
CA VAL A 26 -5.63 32.45 42.66
C VAL A 26 -5.42 31.79 41.29
N ALA A 27 -5.88 32.44 40.22
CA ALA A 27 -5.62 32.02 38.84
C ALA A 27 -4.28 32.57 38.33
N TYR A 28 -3.59 31.83 37.47
CA TYR A 28 -2.28 32.19 36.93
C TYR A 28 -2.27 32.13 35.38
N ASP A 29 -1.39 32.89 34.74
CA ASP A 29 -1.18 32.85 33.28
C ASP A 29 -0.76 31.45 32.82
N ALA A 30 0.10 30.78 33.61
CA ALA A 30 0.59 29.44 33.31
C ALA A 30 -0.51 28.37 33.29
N ASP A 31 -1.62 28.56 34.02
CA ASP A 31 -2.76 27.65 34.01
C ASP A 31 -3.52 27.75 32.67
N HIS A 32 -3.77 28.98 32.22
CA HIS A 32 -4.40 29.29 30.94
C HIS A 32 -3.53 28.87 29.76
N ASN A 33 -2.22 29.13 29.84
CA ASN A 33 -1.25 28.74 28.82
C ASN A 33 -1.11 27.22 28.70
N GLU A 34 -1.10 26.48 29.83
CA GLU A 34 -1.08 25.01 29.80
C GLU A 34 -2.32 24.44 29.10
N GLN A 35 -3.52 24.96 29.36
CA GLN A 35 -4.73 24.56 28.61
C GLN A 35 -4.54 24.75 27.10
N ARG A 36 -3.97 25.88 26.65
CA ARG A 36 -3.78 26.12 25.19
C ARG A 36 -2.77 25.18 24.55
N PHE A 37 -1.78 24.69 25.30
CA PHE A 37 -0.88 23.64 24.81
C PHE A 37 -1.55 22.27 24.77
N ILE A 38 -2.39 21.93 25.76
CA ILE A 38 -3.20 20.70 25.74
C ILE A 38 -4.20 20.73 24.57
N ASP A 39 -4.99 21.80 24.44
CA ASP A 39 -5.93 22.05 23.33
C ASP A 39 -5.24 21.87 21.97
N ARG A 40 -4.01 22.38 21.84
CA ARG A 40 -3.21 22.29 20.62
C ARG A 40 -2.74 20.87 20.37
N HIS A 41 -2.12 20.22 21.36
CA HIS A 41 -1.56 18.88 21.20
C HIS A 41 -2.64 17.88 20.79
N ARG A 42 -3.78 17.89 21.51
CA ARG A 42 -4.93 17.05 21.20
C ARG A 42 -5.42 17.26 19.77
N ARG A 43 -5.76 18.50 19.39
CA ARG A 43 -6.22 18.80 18.01
C ARG A 43 -5.20 18.42 16.95
N ALA A 44 -3.90 18.61 17.18
CA ALA A 44 -2.87 18.25 16.21
C ALA A 44 -2.80 16.72 16.01
N VAL A 45 -2.80 15.94 17.10
CA VAL A 45 -2.84 14.47 17.05
C VAL A 45 -4.14 13.97 16.42
N GLU A 46 -5.30 14.42 16.91
CA GLU A 46 -6.63 14.10 16.38
C GLU A 46 -6.74 14.42 14.87
N THR A 47 -6.04 15.46 14.38
CA THR A 47 -5.97 15.81 12.96
C THR A 47 -5.06 14.88 12.17
N VAL A 48 -3.89 14.52 12.69
CA VAL A 48 -2.94 13.58 12.03
C VAL A 48 -3.51 12.15 12.00
N ASP A 49 -4.21 11.71 13.05
CA ASP A 49 -4.83 10.38 13.10
C ASP A 49 -5.98 10.23 12.07
N VAL A 50 -6.63 11.36 11.68
CA VAL A 50 -7.75 11.38 10.73
C VAL A 50 -7.31 11.67 9.28
N ILE A 51 -6.28 12.50 9.07
CA ILE A 51 -5.84 12.98 7.74
C ILE A 51 -4.52 12.31 7.28
N GLY A 52 -3.70 11.84 8.23
CA GLY A 52 -2.27 11.58 8.04
C GLY A 52 -1.42 12.84 8.19
N GLU A 53 -0.10 12.70 8.01
CA GLU A 53 0.87 13.80 8.13
C GLU A 53 0.61 14.96 7.15
N TYR A 54 0.04 14.69 5.98
CA TYR A 54 -0.16 15.66 4.90
C TYR A 54 -1.47 15.39 4.16
N GLY A 55 -2.32 16.40 3.98
CA GLY A 55 -3.53 16.23 3.16
C GLY A 55 -4.30 17.51 2.84
N ALA A 56 -4.83 17.58 1.61
CA ALA A 56 -5.80 18.58 1.16
C ALA A 56 -7.24 18.00 1.22
N PRO A 57 -8.23 18.71 1.78
CA PRO A 57 -9.62 18.24 1.76
C PRO A 57 -10.15 18.26 0.32
N MET A 58 -10.76 17.18 -0.16
CA MET A 58 -11.14 17.03 -1.59
C MET A 58 -12.06 18.13 -2.13
N HIS A 59 -12.93 18.70 -1.29
CA HIS A 59 -13.88 19.76 -1.67
C HIS A 59 -13.30 21.17 -1.62
N ASP A 60 -12.09 21.33 -1.08
CA ASP A 60 -11.40 22.63 -0.97
C ASP A 60 -9.85 22.46 -1.02
N PRO A 61 -9.30 21.83 -2.09
CA PRO A 61 -7.94 21.33 -2.08
C PRO A 61 -6.94 22.44 -2.44
N GLY A 62 -6.42 23.11 -1.40
CA GLY A 62 -5.53 24.27 -1.53
C GLY A 62 -4.14 23.97 -2.08
N PHE A 63 -3.41 25.04 -2.41
CA PHE A 63 -2.00 25.02 -2.79
C PHE A 63 -1.69 24.22 -4.07
N ALA A 64 -2.65 24.16 -4.99
CA ALA A 64 -2.44 23.61 -6.33
C ALA A 64 -1.35 24.40 -7.07
N ILE A 65 -0.30 23.72 -7.53
CA ILE A 65 0.78 24.35 -8.31
C ILE A 65 0.40 24.36 -9.77
N THR A 66 0.51 25.52 -10.42
CA THR A 66 0.29 25.72 -11.85
C THR A 66 1.39 26.60 -12.43
N VAL A 67 1.85 26.32 -13.66
CA VAL A 67 2.95 27.06 -14.30
C VAL A 67 2.57 27.52 -15.70
N THR A 68 2.55 28.83 -15.90
CA THR A 68 2.12 29.50 -17.14
C THR A 68 3.18 30.51 -17.56
N GLY A 69 3.76 30.33 -18.75
CA GLY A 69 4.89 31.16 -19.19
C GLY A 69 6.08 31.00 -18.23
N ASN A 70 6.51 32.09 -17.60
CA ASN A 70 7.58 32.09 -16.58
C ASN A 70 7.07 32.24 -15.15
N ASN A 71 5.77 32.09 -14.92
CA ASN A 71 5.14 32.32 -13.61
C ASN A 71 4.58 31.02 -13.02
N LEU A 72 4.75 30.85 -11.71
CA LEU A 72 4.10 29.81 -10.91
C LEU A 72 2.99 30.44 -10.07
N SER A 73 1.79 29.87 -10.14
CA SER A 73 0.61 30.28 -9.37
C SER A 73 0.20 29.18 -8.38
N ILE A 74 -0.11 29.61 -7.16
CA ILE A 74 -0.48 28.78 -6.00
C ILE A 74 -1.98 28.92 -5.79
N GLY A 75 -2.72 27.80 -5.92
CA GLY A 75 -4.18 27.79 -5.80
C GLY A 75 -4.71 28.08 -4.40
N ALA A 76 -5.89 28.71 -4.34
CA ALA A 76 -6.65 28.92 -3.11
C ALA A 76 -7.17 27.59 -2.52
N GLY A 77 -7.48 27.60 -1.23
CA GLY A 77 -8.10 26.50 -0.48
C GLY A 77 -7.30 26.11 0.77
N ARG A 78 -7.54 24.90 1.29
CA ARG A 78 -6.94 24.41 2.55
C ARG A 78 -5.96 23.26 2.36
N TYR A 79 -5.03 23.11 3.31
CA TYR A 79 -4.10 21.98 3.41
C TYR A 79 -3.73 21.75 4.89
N TYR A 80 -3.46 20.51 5.27
CA TYR A 80 -3.03 20.12 6.61
C TYR A 80 -1.61 19.55 6.56
N VAL A 81 -0.75 19.99 7.47
CA VAL A 81 0.65 19.55 7.60
C VAL A 81 0.96 19.30 9.07
N HIS A 82 1.21 18.06 9.47
CA HIS A 82 1.48 17.64 10.86
C HIS A 82 0.47 18.23 11.88
N GLY A 83 -0.81 18.16 11.51
CA GLY A 83 -1.92 18.69 12.31
C GLY A 83 -2.09 20.22 12.26
N LEU A 84 -1.24 20.95 11.54
CA LEU A 84 -1.37 22.39 11.32
C LEU A 84 -2.24 22.67 10.09
N LEU A 85 -3.36 23.36 10.31
CA LEU A 85 -4.19 23.91 9.22
C LEU A 85 -3.49 25.09 8.55
N CYS A 86 -3.35 25.00 7.22
CA CYS A 86 -2.90 26.05 6.32
C CYS A 86 -4.06 26.47 5.42
N GLU A 87 -4.30 27.77 5.34
CA GLU A 87 -5.41 28.33 4.56
C GLU A 87 -4.84 29.37 3.60
N ASN A 88 -5.13 29.22 2.31
CA ASN A 88 -4.81 30.19 1.28
C ASN A 88 -6.11 30.77 0.70
N ALA A 89 -6.44 32.01 1.07
CA ALA A 89 -7.75 32.61 0.78
C ALA A 89 -7.99 32.97 -0.70
N ALA A 90 -6.92 33.11 -1.50
CA ALA A 90 -6.98 33.47 -2.91
C ALA A 90 -5.80 32.86 -3.68
N ALA A 91 -5.92 32.73 -5.00
CA ALA A 91 -4.77 32.32 -5.82
C ALA A 91 -3.76 33.47 -5.93
N LEU A 92 -2.46 33.16 -5.84
CA LEU A 92 -1.37 34.14 -5.86
C LEU A 92 -0.12 33.61 -6.57
N ALA A 93 0.73 34.50 -7.06
CA ALA A 93 2.03 34.13 -7.63
C ALA A 93 3.05 33.75 -6.54
N TYR A 94 3.99 32.86 -6.89
CA TYR A 94 5.06 32.38 -6.00
C TYR A 94 5.92 33.50 -5.37
N ASP A 95 6.19 34.57 -6.11
CA ASP A 95 6.98 35.73 -5.64
C ASP A 95 6.11 36.83 -4.99
N GLN A 96 4.81 36.58 -4.79
CA GLN A 96 3.87 37.50 -4.12
C GLN A 96 3.38 36.95 -2.74
N GLN A 97 4.08 35.95 -2.20
CA GLN A 97 3.70 35.31 -0.93
C GLN A 97 4.04 36.17 0.29
N PRO A 98 3.12 36.35 1.27
CA PRO A 98 3.32 37.28 2.38
C PRO A 98 4.39 36.85 3.39
N PHE A 99 4.77 35.58 3.41
CA PHE A 99 5.75 35.00 4.35
C PHE A 99 6.94 34.35 3.64
N ARG A 100 7.27 34.83 2.44
CA ARG A 100 8.51 34.47 1.72
C ARG A 100 9.26 35.74 1.33
N ILE A 101 10.51 35.83 1.76
CA ILE A 101 11.42 36.91 1.40
C ILE A 101 12.57 36.32 0.57
N ALA A 102 12.55 36.61 -0.74
CA ALA A 102 13.65 36.30 -1.64
C ALA A 102 14.94 37.02 -1.19
N GLN A 103 16.07 36.33 -1.25
CA GLN A 103 17.39 36.92 -0.97
C GLN A 103 17.89 37.76 -2.15
N ASP A 104 17.79 37.22 -3.37
CA ASP A 104 18.24 37.86 -4.60
C ASP A 104 17.37 37.46 -5.83
N GLU A 105 17.87 37.70 -7.04
CA GLU A 105 17.19 37.37 -8.30
C GLU A 105 17.18 35.86 -8.61
N THR A 106 18.09 35.06 -8.06
CA THR A 106 18.18 33.61 -8.30
C THR A 106 17.08 32.83 -7.59
N ASP A 107 16.59 33.40 -6.49
CA ASP A 107 15.46 32.91 -5.69
C ASP A 107 14.10 33.04 -6.44
N GLN A 108 14.01 33.91 -7.45
CA GLN A 108 12.74 34.20 -8.15
C GLN A 108 12.32 33.06 -9.08
N ILE A 109 11.02 32.77 -9.18
CA ILE A 109 10.59 31.58 -9.94
C ILE A 109 10.91 31.66 -11.42
N GLY A 110 10.94 32.87 -11.99
CA GLY A 110 11.36 33.09 -13.38
C GLY A 110 12.80 32.65 -13.62
N PHE A 111 13.71 32.92 -12.68
CA PHE A 111 15.10 32.46 -12.77
C PHE A 111 15.19 30.94 -12.68
N LEU A 112 14.54 30.33 -11.69
CA LEU A 112 14.54 28.87 -11.49
C LEU A 112 13.95 28.12 -12.69
N LEU A 113 12.87 28.65 -13.28
CA LEU A 113 12.23 28.08 -14.48
C LEU A 113 13.12 28.26 -15.73
N ASP A 114 13.79 29.40 -15.90
CA ASP A 114 14.73 29.61 -17.00
C ASP A 114 16.02 28.80 -16.85
N GLU A 115 16.55 28.61 -15.65
CA GLU A 115 17.66 27.70 -15.39
C GLU A 115 17.28 26.26 -15.76
N MET A 116 16.10 25.80 -15.35
CA MET A 116 15.60 24.47 -15.72
C MET A 116 15.43 24.30 -17.24
N ARG A 117 15.00 25.34 -17.97
CA ARG A 117 14.96 25.33 -19.46
C ARG A 117 16.35 25.28 -20.11
N ARG A 118 17.36 25.89 -19.50
CA ARG A 118 18.76 25.88 -20.00
C ARG A 118 19.40 24.51 -19.74
N ASN A 119 19.26 24.00 -18.52
CA ASN A 119 19.89 22.77 -18.03
C ASN A 119 19.12 21.50 -18.44
N ARG A 120 18.69 21.38 -19.71
CA ARG A 120 17.71 20.40 -20.24
C ARG A 120 17.89 18.91 -19.89
N ARG A 121 19.01 18.48 -19.31
CA ARG A 121 19.27 17.08 -18.91
C ARG A 121 18.83 16.87 -17.46
N ASN A 122 17.67 16.24 -17.27
CA ASN A 122 17.13 15.81 -15.96
C ASN A 122 16.85 16.93 -14.94
N ALA A 123 16.90 18.21 -15.33
CA ALA A 123 16.54 19.30 -14.45
C ALA A 123 15.03 19.29 -14.13
N CYS A 124 14.72 19.37 -12.85
CA CYS A 124 13.37 19.36 -12.31
C CYS A 124 13.33 20.15 -10.98
N LEU A 125 12.19 20.80 -10.69
CA LEU A 125 11.98 21.59 -9.48
C LEU A 125 11.05 20.84 -8.51
N CYS A 126 11.53 20.60 -7.30
CA CYS A 126 10.70 20.05 -6.22
C CYS A 126 10.05 21.19 -5.43
N VAL A 127 8.72 21.26 -5.43
CA VAL A 127 7.93 22.34 -4.81
C VAL A 127 7.28 21.84 -3.51
N TYR A 128 7.59 22.50 -2.39
CA TYR A 128 7.12 22.14 -1.06
C TYR A 128 6.33 23.28 -0.41
N LEU A 129 5.35 22.93 0.41
CA LEU A 129 4.74 23.82 1.41
C LEU A 129 5.55 23.71 2.70
N GLU A 130 6.25 24.77 3.08
CA GLU A 130 6.83 24.91 4.41
C GLU A 130 5.81 25.50 5.38
N VAL A 131 5.67 24.88 6.54
CA VAL A 131 4.68 25.24 7.57
C VAL A 131 5.32 25.22 8.95
N TRP A 132 5.12 26.30 9.70
CA TRP A 132 5.49 26.39 11.11
C TRP A 132 4.49 27.28 11.86
N GLN A 133 4.80 27.62 13.11
CA GLN A 133 4.04 28.64 13.82
C GLN A 133 4.94 29.70 14.42
N ARG A 134 4.58 30.98 14.21
CA ARG A 134 5.19 32.13 14.90
C ARG A 134 4.31 32.61 16.04
N MET A 135 4.95 33.29 16.98
CA MET A 135 4.27 34.10 17.99
C MET A 135 4.08 35.51 17.43
N VAL A 136 2.96 36.15 17.76
CA VAL A 136 2.55 37.49 17.30
C VAL A 136 2.24 38.35 18.52
N THR A 137 2.82 39.54 18.58
CA THR A 137 2.76 40.53 19.68
C THR A 137 2.18 41.85 19.19
N ALA A 138 1.97 42.82 20.08
CA ALA A 138 1.54 44.18 19.68
C ALA A 138 2.55 44.92 18.76
N LEU A 139 3.80 44.42 18.62
CA LEU A 139 4.77 44.91 17.63
C LEU A 139 4.56 44.31 16.23
N ASP A 140 3.89 43.17 16.13
CA ASP A 140 3.67 42.43 14.87
C ASP A 140 2.25 42.65 14.31
N ASP A 141 1.29 42.95 15.20
CA ASP A 141 -0.08 43.39 14.90
C ASP A 141 -0.52 44.42 15.95
N SER A 142 -0.62 45.68 15.54
CA SER A 142 -1.00 46.79 16.43
C SER A 142 -2.45 46.71 16.93
N CYS A 143 -3.30 45.84 16.36
CA CYS A 143 -4.66 45.60 16.85
C CYS A 143 -4.71 44.72 18.11
N LEU A 144 -3.56 44.21 18.58
CA LEU A 144 -3.45 43.44 19.83
C LEU A 144 -3.25 44.30 21.09
N GLY A 145 -2.88 45.58 20.94
CA GLY A 145 -2.79 46.53 22.06
C GLY A 145 -4.17 46.99 22.50
N GLU A 146 -4.44 47.00 23.81
CA GLU A 146 -5.75 47.42 24.36
C GLU A 146 -5.87 48.96 24.38
N PRO A 147 -6.73 49.60 23.55
CA PRO A 147 -6.77 51.07 23.46
C PRO A 147 -7.25 51.74 24.75
N ALA A 148 -8.16 51.11 25.51
CA ALA A 148 -8.66 51.65 26.79
C ALA A 148 -7.61 51.63 27.90
N LEU A 149 -6.55 50.82 27.76
CA LEU A 149 -5.41 50.74 28.67
C LEU A 149 -4.15 51.42 28.09
N GLY A 150 -4.30 52.28 27.08
CA GLY A 150 -3.18 53.03 26.51
C GLY A 150 -2.27 52.21 25.62
N GLN A 151 -2.81 51.24 24.86
CA GLN A 151 -2.07 50.28 24.02
C GLN A 151 -1.22 49.29 24.82
N ALA A 152 -1.68 48.90 26.01
CA ALA A 152 -1.03 47.84 26.80
C ALA A 152 -1.09 46.50 26.04
N ASP A 153 0.05 45.81 25.92
CA ASP A 153 0.09 44.41 25.50
C ASP A 153 -0.41 43.56 26.68
N THR A 154 -1.49 42.81 26.44
CA THR A 154 -2.16 41.99 27.46
C THR A 154 -2.02 40.50 27.19
N THR A 155 -1.97 40.11 25.91
CA THR A 155 -2.04 38.72 25.47
C THR A 155 -1.50 38.60 24.04
N THR A 156 -0.61 37.64 23.82
CA THR A 156 -0.01 37.38 22.50
C THR A 156 -0.82 36.33 21.72
N ARG A 157 -0.50 36.11 20.44
CA ARG A 157 -1.17 35.09 19.59
C ARG A 157 -0.15 34.11 19.04
N MET A 158 -0.62 32.91 18.67
CA MET A 158 0.14 31.96 17.86
C MET A 158 -0.51 31.87 16.48
N GLN A 159 0.27 32.12 15.43
CA GLN A 159 -0.16 32.11 14.03
C GLN A 159 0.52 30.95 13.30
N THR A 160 -0.26 30.10 12.61
CA THR A 160 0.32 29.20 11.59
C THR A 160 0.79 30.05 10.42
N VAL A 161 2.07 29.89 10.07
CA VAL A 161 2.69 30.52 8.91
C VAL A 161 2.96 29.42 7.90
N TRP A 162 2.69 29.72 6.63
CA TRP A 162 3.03 28.87 5.51
C TRP A 162 3.74 29.68 4.42
N ARG A 163 4.58 28.99 3.63
CA ARG A 163 5.10 29.48 2.35
C ARG A 163 5.38 28.31 1.41
N VAL A 164 5.30 28.55 0.11
CA VAL A 164 5.71 27.61 -0.93
C VAL A 164 7.14 27.94 -1.35
N VAL A 165 8.00 26.92 -1.40
CA VAL A 165 9.40 27.00 -1.83
C VAL A 165 9.66 25.97 -2.93
N ALA A 166 10.47 26.33 -3.92
CA ALA A 166 10.86 25.48 -5.04
C ALA A 166 12.39 25.30 -5.03
N TYR A 167 12.85 24.05 -5.05
CA TYR A 167 14.29 23.72 -5.06
C TYR A 167 14.68 23.01 -6.36
N PRO A 168 15.77 23.43 -7.04
CA PRO A 168 16.29 22.70 -8.20
C PRO A 168 16.89 21.37 -7.75
N PHE A 169 16.38 20.27 -8.30
CA PHE A 169 16.93 18.95 -8.01
C PHE A 169 18.18 18.70 -8.85
N ALA A 170 19.36 18.91 -8.27
CA ALA A 170 20.63 18.54 -8.86
C ALA A 170 20.99 17.08 -8.51
N PRO A 171 21.05 16.16 -9.50
CA PRO A 171 21.39 14.76 -9.23
C PRO A 171 22.90 14.56 -9.04
N GLY A 172 23.42 14.95 -7.86
CA GLY A 172 24.85 14.73 -7.59
C GLY A 172 25.53 15.52 -6.48
N THR A 173 24.82 16.23 -5.60
CA THR A 173 25.45 16.90 -4.44
C THR A 173 24.73 16.61 -3.13
N PRO A 174 25.34 15.85 -2.19
CA PRO A 174 24.91 15.88 -0.80
C PRO A 174 25.35 17.22 -0.19
N SER A 175 24.40 18.06 0.22
CA SER A 175 24.68 19.25 1.03
C SER A 175 25.34 18.81 2.34
N SER A 176 26.61 19.18 2.53
CA SER A 176 27.52 18.42 3.38
C SER A 176 27.47 18.83 4.86
N ALA A 177 26.88 17.97 5.70
CA ALA A 177 27.01 18.03 7.17
C ALA A 177 27.14 16.62 7.78
N ASN A 178 28.36 16.06 7.72
CA ASN A 178 28.86 14.95 8.55
C ASN A 178 27.98 13.68 8.71
N ALA A 179 27.97 12.81 7.69
CA ALA A 179 27.50 11.42 7.79
C ALA A 179 28.56 10.40 7.33
N SER A 180 29.75 10.44 7.92
CA SER A 180 30.86 9.54 7.60
C SER A 180 30.68 8.16 8.27
N GLY A 181 30.00 7.22 7.60
CA GLY A 181 29.61 5.96 8.26
C GLY A 181 29.28 4.72 7.41
N PHE A 182 29.46 4.73 6.08
CA PHE A 182 29.20 3.53 5.26
C PHE A 182 30.34 3.24 4.26
N THR A 183 31.03 2.12 4.47
CA THR A 183 32.06 1.59 3.58
C THR A 183 31.44 0.67 2.53
N ALA A 184 31.49 1.04 1.25
CA ALA A 184 30.97 0.20 0.17
C ALA A 184 31.95 -0.93 -0.19
N GLN A 185 31.48 -2.18 -0.18
CA GLN A 185 32.17 -3.36 -0.71
C GLN A 185 31.21 -4.27 -1.50
N ASP A 186 30.58 -3.74 -2.55
CA ASP A 186 30.08 -4.53 -3.67
C ASP A 186 30.14 -3.71 -4.98
N PRO A 187 31.00 -4.06 -5.95
CA PRO A 187 31.07 -3.38 -7.26
C PRO A 187 29.99 -3.80 -8.27
N SER A 188 29.07 -4.72 -7.94
CA SER A 188 28.32 -5.51 -8.95
C SER A 188 26.83 -5.17 -9.14
N SER A 189 26.29 -4.14 -8.46
CA SER A 189 24.93 -3.64 -8.73
C SER A 189 24.94 -2.47 -9.73
N PHE A 190 24.44 -2.72 -10.94
CA PHE A 190 24.44 -1.75 -12.03
C PHE A 190 23.41 -0.61 -11.83
N ALA A 191 23.81 0.59 -12.25
CA ALA A 191 22.97 1.78 -12.37
C ALA A 191 22.21 2.20 -11.09
N LEU A 192 22.94 2.92 -10.22
CA LEU A 192 22.34 3.86 -9.28
C LEU A 192 21.52 4.89 -10.08
N LYS A 193 20.21 4.65 -10.24
CA LYS A 193 19.34 5.54 -11.00
C LYS A 193 19.43 6.94 -10.42
N VAL A 194 19.85 7.88 -11.26
CA VAL A 194 19.64 9.32 -11.09
C VAL A 194 18.25 9.52 -10.51
N ARG A 195 18.17 9.96 -9.24
CA ARG A 195 16.88 10.33 -8.65
C ARG A 195 16.39 11.54 -9.43
N ALA A 196 15.30 11.38 -10.18
CA ALA A 196 14.53 12.53 -10.61
C ALA A 196 13.77 13.09 -9.39
N CYS A 197 13.39 14.37 -9.43
CA CYS A 197 12.32 14.83 -8.56
C CYS A 197 11.05 14.04 -8.92
N SER A 198 10.40 13.47 -7.91
CA SER A 198 9.11 12.81 -8.02
C SER A 198 8.43 12.87 -6.66
N CYS A 199 7.10 12.78 -6.62
CA CYS A 199 6.36 12.85 -5.37
C CYS A 199 6.84 11.80 -4.34
N ASP A 200 7.13 10.59 -4.84
CA ASP A 200 7.68 9.48 -4.08
C ASP A 200 9.06 9.75 -3.47
N ALA A 201 9.91 10.51 -4.15
CA ALA A 201 11.22 10.93 -3.63
C ALA A 201 11.07 12.05 -2.59
N MET A 202 10.15 13.00 -2.82
CA MET A 202 9.87 14.12 -1.92
C MET A 202 9.28 13.66 -0.58
N TYR A 203 8.45 12.61 -0.57
CA TYR A 203 7.93 12.00 0.67
C TYR A 203 8.95 11.13 1.44
N ARG A 204 10.18 10.96 0.95
CA ARG A 204 11.24 10.14 1.61
C ARG A 204 12.36 11.00 2.23
N ALA A 205 12.12 12.29 2.44
CA ALA A 205 13.07 13.18 3.10
C ALA A 205 13.05 12.97 4.64
N THR A 206 14.14 12.45 5.21
CA THR A 206 14.28 12.27 6.66
C THR A 206 14.43 13.62 7.37
N PRO A 207 13.72 13.87 8.49
CA PRO A 207 13.98 15.02 9.36
C PRO A 207 15.42 15.04 9.90
N VAL A 208 15.97 16.22 10.16
CA VAL A 208 17.31 16.38 10.75
C VAL A 208 17.25 16.17 12.26
N GLU A 209 18.01 15.21 12.78
CA GLU A 209 18.04 14.89 14.22
C GLU A 209 18.70 16.01 15.05
N ARG A 210 17.93 16.54 16.01
CA ARG A 210 18.39 17.50 17.02
C ARG A 210 18.71 16.75 18.31
N THR A 211 20.00 16.48 18.55
CA THR A 211 20.47 15.64 19.67
C THR A 211 21.05 16.45 20.85
N GLY A 212 21.16 17.78 20.69
CA GLY A 212 21.62 18.69 21.73
C GLY A 212 20.73 18.69 22.98
N THR A 213 21.37 18.70 24.15
CA THR A 213 20.69 18.70 25.45
C THR A 213 21.33 19.69 26.41
N LEU A 214 20.53 20.30 27.27
CA LEU A 214 20.97 21.16 28.37
C LEU A 214 20.67 20.47 29.70
N CYS A 215 21.57 20.59 30.67
CA CYS A 215 21.33 20.22 32.06
C CYS A 215 21.41 21.49 32.92
N ALA A 216 20.55 21.63 33.93
CA ALA A 216 20.57 22.75 34.87
C ALA A 216 20.51 22.28 36.32
N GLN A 217 21.06 23.10 37.23
CA GLN A 217 20.94 22.95 38.67
C GLN A 217 21.09 24.32 39.35
N VAL A 218 20.80 24.40 40.65
CA VAL A 218 21.31 25.49 41.49
C VAL A 218 22.63 25.06 42.15
N ALA A 219 23.47 26.02 42.49
CA ALA A 219 24.71 25.77 43.22
C ALA A 219 24.44 25.16 44.60
N ASP A 220 25.33 24.27 45.04
CA ASP A 220 25.28 23.68 46.37
C ASP A 220 25.40 24.72 47.49
N ARG A 221 24.80 24.42 48.64
CA ARG A 221 24.87 25.25 49.84
C ARG A 221 26.31 25.26 50.38
N GLY A 222 26.97 26.42 50.35
CA GLY A 222 28.28 26.59 50.96
C GLY A 222 28.22 26.56 52.50
N ASP A 223 29.04 25.74 53.12
CA ASP A 223 29.23 25.64 54.59
C ASP A 223 30.12 26.78 55.16
N ASP A 224 30.05 27.99 54.60
CA ASP A 224 30.85 29.13 55.07
C ASP A 224 30.16 29.84 56.24
N CYS A 225 30.71 29.68 57.44
CA CYS A 225 30.19 30.23 58.70
C CYS A 225 30.36 31.76 58.85
N GLY A 226 30.41 32.51 57.76
CA GLY A 226 30.50 33.98 57.77
C GLY A 226 29.20 34.65 58.22
N CYS A 227 29.30 35.79 58.91
CA CYS A 227 28.14 36.56 59.41
C CYS A 227 27.32 37.31 58.33
N GLN A 228 27.43 36.88 57.06
CA GLN A 228 26.49 37.26 56.00
C GLN A 228 25.24 36.38 56.13
N PRO A 229 24.03 36.88 55.82
CA PRO A 229 22.84 36.03 55.76
C PRO A 229 22.93 35.09 54.54
N ILE A 230 23.51 33.90 54.75
CA ILE A 230 23.57 32.83 53.75
C ILE A 230 22.13 32.53 53.27
N PRO A 231 21.82 32.67 51.96
CA PRO A 231 20.52 32.25 51.45
C PRO A 231 20.27 30.78 51.78
N ALA A 232 19.08 30.46 52.29
CA ALA A 232 18.75 29.10 52.72
C ALA A 232 18.57 28.09 51.56
N ALA A 233 18.81 28.53 50.32
CA ALA A 233 18.53 27.84 49.09
C ALA A 233 19.42 28.38 47.94
N GLY A 234 19.58 27.59 46.87
CA GLY A 234 20.65 27.78 45.88
C GLY A 234 20.39 28.85 44.81
N TYR A 235 19.13 29.25 44.56
CA TYR A 235 18.81 30.42 43.75
C TYR A 235 18.74 31.68 44.61
N THR A 236 19.52 32.71 44.26
CA THR A 236 19.71 33.92 45.09
C THR A 236 19.06 35.19 44.50
N GLY A 237 18.29 35.06 43.41
CA GLY A 237 17.62 36.20 42.77
C GLY A 237 16.38 36.65 43.56
N GLN A 238 16.12 37.97 43.58
CA GLN A 238 15.05 38.57 44.39
C GLN A 238 13.63 38.41 43.78
N GLU A 239 13.53 37.87 42.58
CA GLU A 239 12.29 37.78 41.80
C GLU A 239 11.99 36.34 41.35
N ASN A 240 10.77 36.09 40.88
CA ASN A 240 10.45 34.89 40.09
C ASN A 240 10.74 35.22 38.62
N GLN A 241 11.47 34.34 37.92
CA GLN A 241 11.99 34.61 36.57
C GLN A 241 11.85 33.36 35.69
N LEU A 242 11.68 33.54 34.37
CA LEU A 242 11.56 32.43 33.39
C LEU A 242 12.74 32.47 32.43
N TYR A 243 13.89 31.98 32.89
CA TYR A 243 15.13 31.99 32.13
C TYR A 243 14.96 31.24 30.81
N ARG A 244 15.32 31.87 29.69
CA ARG A 244 15.44 31.24 28.37
C ARG A 244 16.90 31.11 28.00
N PHE A 245 17.31 29.90 27.64
CA PHE A 245 18.61 29.59 27.04
C PHE A 245 18.36 29.23 25.58
N GLU A 246 18.93 29.96 24.62
CA GLU A 246 18.69 29.81 23.18
C GLU A 246 20.02 29.70 22.41
N ILE A 247 20.13 28.70 21.55
CA ILE A 247 21.27 28.54 20.65
C ILE A 247 21.27 29.69 19.62
N HIS A 248 22.37 30.43 19.57
CA HIS A 248 22.58 31.54 18.63
C HIS A 248 23.29 31.08 17.35
N ARG A 249 24.29 30.19 17.44
CA ARG A 249 24.89 29.55 16.26
C ARG A 249 24.74 28.05 16.32
N SER A 250 24.28 27.48 15.20
CA SER A 250 24.23 26.05 14.95
C SER A 250 25.63 25.42 15.01
N GLY A 251 25.73 24.15 15.41
CA GLY A 251 26.99 23.44 15.45
C GLY A 251 26.99 22.18 16.32
N THR A 252 28.18 21.78 16.73
CA THR A 252 28.40 20.78 17.78
C THR A 252 28.63 21.47 19.12
N LEU A 253 28.71 20.71 20.21
CA LEU A 253 29.15 21.21 21.52
C LEU A 253 30.42 22.11 21.47
N ALA A 254 31.34 21.88 20.51
CA ALA A 254 32.59 22.63 20.38
C ALA A 254 32.50 23.89 19.50
N THR A 255 31.38 24.12 18.78
CA THR A 255 31.26 25.19 17.78
C THR A 255 29.95 25.98 17.85
N ALA A 256 28.91 25.42 18.47
CA ALA A 256 27.65 26.11 18.75
C ALA A 256 27.83 27.15 19.86
N THR A 257 26.93 28.13 19.89
CA THR A 257 26.94 29.20 20.90
C THR A 257 25.56 29.50 21.45
N LEU A 258 25.53 30.07 22.65
CA LEU A 258 24.37 30.35 23.48
C LEU A 258 24.17 31.87 23.64
N LYS A 259 22.91 32.29 23.67
CA LYS A 259 22.44 33.55 24.26
C LYS A 259 21.34 33.23 25.27
N TRP A 260 21.17 34.05 26.31
CA TRP A 260 20.18 33.78 27.35
C TRP A 260 19.56 35.04 27.92
N SER A 261 18.35 34.92 28.45
CA SER A 261 17.59 36.03 29.03
C SER A 261 16.77 35.59 30.23
N ARG A 262 16.54 36.51 31.18
CA ARG A 262 15.80 36.31 32.43
C ARG A 262 14.29 36.19 32.21
N GLU A 263 13.73 37.06 31.35
CA GLU A 263 12.29 37.19 31.09
C GLU A 263 11.86 36.42 29.83
N ASN A 264 12.37 35.20 29.61
CA ASN A 264 12.12 34.39 28.41
C ASN A 264 12.48 35.08 27.07
N GLY A 265 13.32 36.13 27.11
CA GLY A 265 13.62 37.00 25.97
C GLY A 265 12.43 37.85 25.52
N SER A 266 11.48 38.15 26.42
CA SER A 266 10.26 38.93 26.14
C SER A 266 10.55 40.39 25.75
N ILE A 267 11.57 41.01 26.33
CA ILE A 267 11.89 42.44 26.15
C ILE A 267 12.37 42.71 24.72
N VAL A 268 11.47 43.25 23.89
CA VAL A 268 11.71 43.64 22.50
C VAL A 268 11.03 44.97 22.19
N VAL A 269 11.65 45.77 21.32
CA VAL A 269 11.12 47.05 20.81
C VAL A 269 11.33 47.16 19.30
N ALA A 270 10.57 48.03 18.64
CA ALA A 270 10.72 48.27 17.20
C ALA A 270 11.83 49.29 16.92
N ILE A 271 12.62 49.04 15.86
CA ILE A 271 13.68 49.93 15.39
C ILE A 271 13.07 50.91 14.38
N ALA A 272 13.16 52.20 14.69
CA ALA A 272 12.71 53.28 13.81
C ALA A 272 13.77 53.63 12.74
N SER A 273 15.06 53.60 13.11
CA SER A 273 16.18 53.85 12.18
C SER A 273 17.52 53.32 12.72
N VAL A 274 18.45 53.06 11.80
CA VAL A 274 19.85 52.73 12.09
C VAL A 274 20.75 53.68 11.31
N SER A 275 21.81 54.19 11.97
CA SER A 275 22.80 55.10 11.39
C SER A 275 24.18 54.85 11.99
N GLY A 276 25.01 54.06 11.30
CA GLY A 276 26.34 53.70 11.79
C GLY A 276 26.24 52.76 13.00
N ASN A 277 26.69 53.19 14.18
CA ASN A 277 26.48 52.46 15.43
C ASN A 277 25.26 52.94 16.24
N LYS A 278 24.46 53.87 15.72
CA LYS A 278 23.27 54.39 16.42
C LYS A 278 22.00 53.68 15.96
N VAL A 279 21.16 53.29 16.90
CA VAL A 279 19.87 52.63 16.68
C VAL A 279 18.79 53.41 17.43
N THR A 280 17.85 54.02 16.70
CA THR A 280 16.69 54.72 17.29
C THR A 280 15.51 53.76 17.37
N VAL A 281 14.84 53.70 18.53
CA VAL A 281 13.76 52.74 18.81
C VAL A 281 12.48 53.44 19.25
N ASN A 282 11.34 52.74 19.17
CA ASN A 282 10.04 53.28 19.60
C ASN A 282 9.83 53.31 21.13
N SER A 283 10.68 52.62 21.91
CA SER A 283 10.64 52.58 23.37
C SER A 283 12.00 52.14 23.93
N LEU A 284 12.34 52.58 25.15
CA LEU A 284 13.51 52.11 25.90
C LEU A 284 13.15 51.12 27.02
N GLY A 285 11.90 50.65 27.03
CA GLY A 285 11.28 49.87 28.12
C GLY A 285 10.61 50.73 29.18
N MET A 286 9.86 50.09 30.08
CA MET A 286 8.95 50.76 31.02
C MET A 286 9.64 51.35 32.26
N ASP A 287 10.72 50.71 32.73
CA ASP A 287 11.48 51.12 33.91
C ASP A 287 12.97 50.75 33.80
N ALA A 288 13.73 50.83 34.90
CA ALA A 288 15.15 50.55 34.93
C ALA A 288 15.51 49.04 34.89
N ASN A 289 14.60 48.16 35.30
CA ASN A 289 14.81 46.71 35.38
C ASN A 289 14.32 46.02 34.09
N LEU A 290 13.18 46.43 33.55
CA LEU A 290 12.57 45.90 32.33
C LEU A 290 13.00 46.67 31.06
N GLY A 291 13.76 47.76 31.21
CA GLY A 291 14.33 48.53 30.12
C GLY A 291 15.75 48.12 29.70
N PHE A 292 16.30 48.87 28.76
CA PHE A 292 17.69 48.71 28.30
C PHE A 292 18.68 49.46 29.21
N GLN A 293 19.84 48.84 29.42
CA GLN A 293 20.97 49.37 30.19
C GLN A 293 22.27 49.30 29.37
N GLU A 294 23.24 50.11 29.76
CA GLU A 294 24.57 50.12 29.14
C GLU A 294 25.34 48.83 29.48
N GLY A 295 26.13 48.32 28.54
CA GLY A 295 26.85 47.04 28.67
C GLY A 295 26.01 45.79 28.42
N GLN A 296 24.67 45.89 28.35
CA GLN A 296 23.81 44.76 27.96
C GLN A 296 23.97 44.40 26.48
N TRP A 297 23.62 43.16 26.14
CA TRP A 297 23.57 42.67 24.76
C TRP A 297 22.17 42.75 24.18
N VAL A 298 22.10 43.03 22.89
CA VAL A 298 20.85 43.12 22.13
C VAL A 298 20.97 42.41 20.79
N GLU A 299 19.91 41.73 20.38
CA GLU A 299 19.77 41.10 19.06
C GLU A 299 18.99 42.06 18.15
N ILE A 300 19.60 42.40 17.01
CA ILE A 300 18.98 43.20 15.95
C ILE A 300 18.58 42.26 14.81
N SER A 301 17.31 42.29 14.45
CA SER A 301 16.67 41.38 13.50
C SER A 301 15.54 42.07 12.74
N ASP A 302 15.19 41.60 11.54
CA ASP A 302 13.94 41.94 10.86
C ASP A 302 13.24 40.68 10.34
N ASP A 303 12.09 40.81 9.67
CA ASP A 303 11.33 39.67 9.15
C ASP A 303 12.10 38.84 8.11
N THR A 304 13.21 39.32 7.56
CA THR A 304 14.15 38.50 6.74
C THR A 304 14.80 37.39 7.57
N ASN A 305 15.06 37.59 8.86
CA ASN A 305 15.50 36.51 9.76
C ASN A 305 14.38 35.46 10.00
N LEU A 306 13.11 35.86 9.86
CA LEU A 306 11.95 35.01 10.12
C LEU A 306 11.45 34.28 8.87
N PHE A 307 11.54 34.92 7.69
CA PHE A 307 10.94 34.50 6.41
C PHE A 307 11.91 34.43 5.22
N GLY A 308 13.21 34.70 5.42
CA GLY A 308 14.28 34.48 4.44
C GLY A 308 14.58 32.99 4.20
N GLU A 309 15.57 32.67 3.35
CA GLU A 309 15.82 31.32 2.83
C GLU A 309 15.73 30.22 3.90
N GLU A 310 16.53 30.31 4.96
CA GLU A 310 16.32 29.54 6.20
C GLU A 310 15.42 30.34 7.17
N PRO A 311 14.23 29.84 7.57
CA PRO A 311 13.30 30.61 8.40
C PRO A 311 13.53 30.38 9.90
N ASN A 312 13.14 31.36 10.73
CA ASN A 312 13.37 31.41 12.18
C ASN A 312 14.84 31.52 12.63
N GLN A 313 15.70 32.10 11.78
CA GLN A 313 17.09 32.41 12.12
C GLN A 313 17.19 33.54 13.17
N PRO A 314 18.29 33.62 13.94
CA PRO A 314 18.54 34.72 14.84
C PRO A 314 19.04 35.96 14.09
N GLY A 315 18.84 37.12 14.72
CA GLY A 315 19.51 38.37 14.36
C GLY A 315 20.95 38.43 14.86
N GLN A 316 21.64 39.53 14.56
CA GLN A 316 23.01 39.76 15.00
C GLN A 316 23.07 40.37 16.41
N LEU A 317 24.06 39.96 17.20
CA LEU A 317 24.25 40.42 18.58
C LEU A 317 25.19 41.63 18.65
N TYR A 318 24.73 42.68 19.31
CA TYR A 318 25.46 43.93 19.57
C TYR A 318 25.48 44.23 21.07
N GLN A 319 26.51 44.91 21.56
CA GLN A 319 26.57 45.40 22.93
C GLN A 319 26.27 46.90 22.96
N ILE A 320 25.43 47.32 23.91
CA ILE A 320 25.10 48.74 24.13
C ILE A 320 26.31 49.43 24.78
N GLN A 321 26.84 50.46 24.13
CA GLN A 321 27.87 51.34 24.68
C GLN A 321 27.26 52.47 25.53
N HIS A 322 26.18 53.10 25.06
CA HIS A 322 25.54 54.26 25.70
C HIS A 322 24.06 54.37 25.30
N ILE A 323 23.21 54.96 26.15
CA ILE A 323 21.78 55.20 25.84
C ILE A 323 21.44 56.69 25.98
N ASP A 324 21.18 57.35 24.85
CA ASP A 324 20.64 58.71 24.80
C ASP A 324 19.12 58.67 24.95
N ARG A 325 18.66 58.83 26.20
CA ARG A 325 17.24 58.70 26.57
C ARG A 325 16.33 59.75 25.92
N PRO A 326 16.67 61.06 25.89
CA PRO A 326 15.88 62.08 25.17
C PRO A 326 15.64 61.82 23.69
N SER A 327 16.57 61.14 22.98
CA SER A 327 16.43 60.82 21.55
C SER A 327 16.02 59.37 21.26
N MET A 328 15.68 58.59 22.31
CA MET A 328 15.37 57.15 22.23
C MET A 328 16.41 56.35 21.42
N THR A 329 17.68 56.70 21.54
CA THR A 329 18.76 56.16 20.72
C THR A 329 19.78 55.38 21.55
N LEU A 330 19.98 54.11 21.18
CA LEU A 330 21.04 53.26 21.70
C LEU A 330 22.27 53.39 20.79
N VAL A 331 23.44 53.57 21.40
CA VAL A 331 24.74 53.59 20.73
C VAL A 331 25.42 52.26 20.98
N MET A 332 25.75 51.51 19.93
CA MET A 332 26.40 50.20 20.02
C MET A 332 27.92 50.34 20.02
N THR A 333 28.62 49.34 20.60
CA THR A 333 30.09 49.29 20.63
C THR A 333 30.73 49.10 19.24
N THR A 334 29.96 48.63 18.26
CA THR A 334 30.37 48.40 16.86
C THR A 334 29.36 49.01 15.89
N THR A 335 29.78 49.23 14.64
CA THR A 335 28.87 49.61 13.55
C THR A 335 27.82 48.52 13.34
N VAL A 336 26.54 48.91 13.31
CA VAL A 336 25.42 48.01 13.07
C VAL A 336 25.24 47.79 11.58
N GLN A 337 25.05 46.54 11.17
CA GLN A 337 24.76 46.20 9.78
C GLN A 337 23.39 46.77 9.35
N PRO A 338 23.19 47.07 8.05
CA PRO A 338 21.89 47.51 7.55
C PRO A 338 20.77 46.52 7.90
N VAL A 339 19.64 47.05 8.34
CA VAL A 339 18.41 46.30 8.69
C VAL A 339 17.23 47.00 8.02
N ASP A 340 16.27 46.25 7.49
CA ASP A 340 15.13 46.85 6.80
C ASP A 340 14.03 47.22 7.81
N THR A 341 13.95 48.50 8.15
CA THR A 341 12.93 49.00 9.09
C THR A 341 11.50 48.92 8.55
N THR A 342 11.30 48.66 7.26
CA THR A 342 9.97 48.36 6.70
C THR A 342 9.53 46.91 6.95
N ARG A 343 10.47 46.00 7.29
CA ARG A 343 10.23 44.57 7.54
C ARG A 343 10.10 44.24 9.03
N ASN A 344 9.44 45.10 9.80
CA ASN A 344 9.31 44.95 11.25
C ASN A 344 10.67 44.73 11.94
N ALA A 345 11.60 45.67 11.78
CA ALA A 345 12.90 45.60 12.45
C ALA A 345 12.72 45.69 13.98
N ARG A 346 13.33 44.75 14.70
CA ARG A 346 13.18 44.50 16.14
C ARG A 346 14.55 44.47 16.83
N LEU A 347 14.63 45.12 17.98
CA LEU A 347 15.76 45.08 18.91
C LEU A 347 15.31 44.37 20.19
N ARG A 348 15.94 43.23 20.52
CA ARG A 348 15.56 42.34 21.64
C ARG A 348 16.70 42.21 22.66
N ARG A 349 16.39 42.30 23.96
CA ARG A 349 17.38 42.21 25.05
C ARG A 349 17.86 40.77 25.27
N TRP A 350 19.15 40.62 25.59
CA TRP A 350 19.75 39.40 26.12
C TRP A 350 20.66 39.73 27.31
N ASP A 351 20.63 38.86 28.32
CA ASP A 351 21.19 39.11 29.66
C ASP A 351 22.60 38.54 29.85
N GLN A 352 23.21 38.01 28.78
CA GLN A 352 24.58 37.48 28.75
C GLN A 352 25.63 38.51 29.20
N VAL A 353 26.59 38.08 30.03
CA VAL A 353 27.58 38.95 30.69
C VAL A 353 28.96 38.30 30.79
N GLY A 354 29.97 39.10 31.11
CA GLY A 354 31.36 38.67 31.30
C GLY A 354 32.16 38.57 30.00
N SER A 355 33.45 38.29 30.12
CA SER A 355 34.40 38.24 29.00
C SER A 355 34.20 37.08 28.02
N ALA A 356 33.30 36.14 28.33
CA ALA A 356 32.90 35.06 27.44
C ALA A 356 31.71 35.43 26.53
N ALA A 357 31.05 36.58 26.76
CA ALA A 357 29.98 37.07 25.90
C ALA A 357 30.55 37.87 24.72
N THR A 358 30.17 37.48 23.50
CA THR A 358 30.65 38.08 22.25
C THR A 358 29.49 38.33 21.28
N ALA A 359 29.76 39.00 20.16
CA ALA A 359 28.83 39.13 19.04
C ALA A 359 28.48 37.78 18.39
N ASP A 360 29.26 36.74 18.70
CA ASP A 360 29.04 35.35 18.28
C ASP A 360 28.28 34.54 19.36
N GLY A 361 27.87 35.17 20.47
CA GLY A 361 27.27 34.52 21.65
C GLY A 361 28.29 34.10 22.71
N VAL A 362 27.92 33.15 23.56
CA VAL A 362 28.74 32.48 24.57
C VAL A 362 28.99 31.03 24.14
N ALA A 363 30.22 30.52 24.24
CA ALA A 363 30.51 29.12 23.88
C ALA A 363 29.82 28.11 24.83
N LEU A 364 29.45 26.93 24.32
CA LEU A 364 28.90 25.84 25.14
C LEU A 364 30.00 25.14 25.97
N SER A 365 29.58 24.39 27.01
CA SER A 365 30.47 23.66 27.92
C SER A 365 29.82 22.39 28.46
N ASP A 366 30.59 21.29 28.52
CA ASP A 366 30.22 20.03 29.18
C ASP A 366 30.34 20.09 30.71
N LYS A 367 31.17 21.01 31.21
CA LYS A 367 31.34 21.33 32.62
C LYS A 367 30.27 22.31 33.08
N TRP A 368 29.83 22.16 34.32
CA TRP A 368 28.97 23.14 34.99
C TRP A 368 29.63 24.52 35.04
N PHE A 369 28.90 25.53 34.61
CA PHE A 369 29.27 26.94 34.79
C PHE A 369 28.08 27.73 35.34
N ILE A 370 28.38 28.72 36.19
CA ILE A 370 27.37 29.62 36.74
C ILE A 370 26.97 30.62 35.65
N ILE A 371 25.66 30.83 35.50
CA ILE A 371 25.10 31.88 34.66
C ILE A 371 24.97 33.16 35.50
N GLU A 372 24.08 33.13 36.49
CA GLU A 372 23.95 34.13 37.55
C GLU A 372 23.10 33.57 38.70
N ASN A 373 22.97 34.32 39.80
CA ASN A 373 22.00 34.04 40.88
C ASN A 373 22.04 32.61 41.43
N GLY A 374 23.20 31.95 41.38
CA GLY A 374 23.40 30.55 41.75
C GLY A 374 22.92 29.50 40.73
N ILE A 375 22.29 29.89 39.62
CA ILE A 375 21.92 28.97 38.53
C ILE A 375 23.18 28.51 37.78
N GLN A 376 23.30 27.19 37.60
CA GLN A 376 24.35 26.54 36.83
C GLN A 376 23.76 25.76 35.66
N ILE A 377 24.43 25.80 34.51
CA ILE A 377 24.09 24.94 33.36
C ILE A 377 25.31 24.20 32.82
N ARG A 378 25.04 23.16 32.02
CA ARG A 378 26.00 22.49 31.14
C ARG A 378 25.28 21.87 29.95
N PHE A 379 26.02 21.46 28.93
CA PHE A 379 25.50 20.92 27.68
C PHE A 379 25.99 19.48 27.43
N GLY A 380 25.15 18.67 26.79
CA GLY A 380 25.51 17.32 26.34
C GLY A 380 26.31 17.33 25.03
N THR A 381 26.88 16.18 24.67
CA THR A 381 27.38 15.93 23.31
C THR A 381 26.21 15.77 22.35
N GLY A 382 26.13 16.60 21.30
CA GLY A 382 25.07 16.52 20.31
C GLY A 382 25.16 17.60 19.22
N THR A 383 24.18 17.57 18.32
CA THR A 383 23.89 18.57 17.29
C THR A 383 22.95 19.65 17.85
N TYR A 384 23.36 20.91 17.71
CA TYR A 384 22.63 22.09 18.14
C TYR A 384 22.30 22.97 16.93
N PHE A 385 21.10 23.51 16.87
CA PHE A 385 20.63 24.36 15.78
C PHE A 385 20.18 25.72 16.31
N ALA A 386 20.41 26.80 15.56
CA ALA A 386 19.96 28.12 15.94
C ALA A 386 18.45 28.14 16.24
N GLY A 387 18.07 28.82 17.32
CA GLY A 387 16.69 28.85 17.81
C GLY A 387 16.27 27.68 18.70
N ASP A 388 17.04 26.59 18.79
CA ASP A 388 16.88 25.54 19.83
C ASP A 388 16.96 26.20 21.21
N ALA A 389 16.00 25.90 22.11
CA ALA A 389 15.96 26.57 23.40
C ALA A 389 15.35 25.76 24.55
N TRP A 390 15.72 26.15 25.76
CA TRP A 390 15.19 25.64 27.03
C TRP A 390 14.63 26.79 27.86
N THR A 391 13.61 26.51 28.67
CA THR A 391 13.02 27.48 29.62
C THR A 391 13.07 26.93 31.03
N ILE A 392 13.54 27.74 31.99
CA ILE A 392 13.76 27.33 33.38
C ILE A 392 13.10 28.36 34.31
N ALA A 393 12.07 27.94 35.06
CA ALA A 393 11.40 28.83 36.00
C ALA A 393 12.12 28.85 37.35
N ALA A 394 12.72 29.98 37.71
CA ALA A 394 13.34 30.20 39.01
C ALA A 394 12.36 30.83 40.00
N ARG A 395 12.44 30.44 41.28
CA ARG A 395 11.52 30.90 42.34
C ARG A 395 12.28 31.39 43.56
N ASN A 396 12.24 32.70 43.82
CA ASN A 396 12.82 33.30 45.03
C ASN A 396 12.27 32.64 46.31
N ALA A 397 10.95 32.48 46.42
CA ALA A 397 10.30 31.98 47.64
C ALA A 397 10.70 30.57 48.10
N THR A 398 11.31 29.76 47.21
CA THR A 398 11.93 28.47 47.56
C THR A 398 13.44 28.44 47.35
N GLY A 399 14.01 29.46 46.68
CA GLY A 399 15.36 29.50 46.13
C GLY A 399 15.70 28.27 45.27
N GLN A 400 14.76 27.80 44.46
CA GLN A 400 14.94 26.63 43.58
C GLN A 400 14.51 26.95 42.13
N ILE A 401 14.92 26.09 41.21
CA ILE A 401 14.48 26.06 39.81
C ILE A 401 13.53 24.88 39.56
N ASP A 402 12.57 25.05 38.64
CA ASP A 402 11.68 24.01 38.13
C ASP A 402 12.46 23.15 37.10
N TRP A 403 13.42 22.34 37.58
CA TRP A 403 14.29 21.51 36.73
C TRP A 403 14.66 20.14 37.36
N PRO A 404 14.66 19.03 36.59
CA PRO A 404 14.05 18.92 35.27
C PRO A 404 12.53 19.20 35.35
N PRO A 405 11.89 19.66 34.25
CA PRO A 405 10.48 20.06 34.29
C PRO A 405 9.58 18.99 34.91
N CYS A 406 8.73 19.40 35.86
CA CYS A 406 7.94 18.48 36.67
C CYS A 406 7.16 17.46 35.82
N GLY A 407 7.49 16.17 35.93
CA GLY A 407 6.79 15.06 35.25
C GLY A 407 7.36 14.67 33.87
N ASN A 408 8.48 15.25 33.45
CA ASN A 408 9.34 14.73 32.40
C ASN A 408 10.07 13.43 32.88
N ASP A 409 10.90 12.83 32.03
CA ASP A 409 11.54 11.52 32.21
C ASP A 409 12.54 11.36 33.39
N GLY A 410 12.67 12.38 34.23
CA GLY A 410 13.55 12.41 35.40
C GLY A 410 15.04 12.58 35.09
N LYS A 411 15.46 12.67 33.82
CA LYS A 411 16.87 12.92 33.48
C LYS A 411 17.26 14.36 33.83
N PRO A 412 18.49 14.61 34.35
CA PRO A 412 18.94 15.96 34.66
C PRO A 412 19.24 16.81 33.41
N CYS A 413 19.35 16.17 32.24
CA CYS A 413 19.66 16.79 30.95
C CYS A 413 18.51 16.54 29.98
N GLN A 414 18.03 17.58 29.30
CA GLN A 414 16.77 17.57 28.55
C GLN A 414 16.93 18.12 27.12
N PRO A 415 16.13 17.65 26.14
CA PRO A 415 16.20 18.12 24.76
C PRO A 415 15.64 19.54 24.61
N ALA A 416 15.98 20.21 23.51
CA ALA A 416 15.50 21.55 23.20
C ALA A 416 14.02 21.59 22.78
N TYR A 417 13.33 22.67 23.13
CA TYR A 417 12.13 23.12 22.43
C TYR A 417 12.54 23.96 21.21
N TYR A 418 11.97 23.66 20.04
CA TYR A 418 12.27 24.36 18.79
C TYR A 418 11.05 24.53 17.90
N ALA A 419 11.08 25.57 17.06
CA ALA A 419 10.08 25.75 16.02
C ALA A 419 10.29 24.70 14.92
N HIS A 420 9.36 23.76 14.81
CA HIS A 420 9.37 22.78 13.72
C HIS A 420 8.91 23.46 12.44
N ILE A 421 9.72 23.35 11.37
CA ILE A 421 9.38 23.75 10.01
C ILE A 421 9.10 22.46 9.25
N TYR A 422 7.82 22.13 9.09
CA TYR A 422 7.38 20.94 8.38
C TYR A 422 7.35 21.22 6.88
N ARG A 423 7.75 20.24 6.06
CA ARG A 423 7.73 20.33 4.59
C ARG A 423 6.76 19.32 4.01
N ALA A 424 5.70 19.79 3.34
CA ALA A 424 4.77 18.94 2.61
C ALA A 424 5.03 19.03 1.10
N PRO A 425 5.21 17.91 0.37
CA PRO A 425 5.29 17.92 -1.09
C PRO A 425 4.01 18.49 -1.73
N LEU A 426 4.16 19.50 -2.61
CA LEU A 426 3.06 20.03 -3.41
C LEU A 426 3.13 19.59 -4.87
N ALA A 427 4.30 19.71 -5.51
CA ALA A 427 4.47 19.28 -6.89
C ALA A 427 5.93 18.96 -7.26
N CYS A 428 6.10 18.10 -8.26
CA CYS A 428 7.31 18.06 -9.08
C CYS A 428 7.02 18.82 -10.37
N ILE A 429 7.93 19.71 -10.80
CA ILE A 429 7.88 20.35 -12.11
C ILE A 429 9.06 19.81 -12.93
N GLY A 430 8.76 19.12 -14.02
CA GLY A 430 9.73 18.74 -15.04
C GLY A 430 9.53 19.55 -16.33
N LEU A 431 10.45 19.40 -17.28
CA LEU A 431 10.19 19.76 -18.67
C LEU A 431 9.16 18.78 -19.27
N SER A 432 8.33 19.25 -20.19
CA SER A 432 7.48 18.37 -20.99
C SER A 432 8.32 17.58 -22.00
N ASP A 433 8.08 16.27 -22.09
CA ASP A 433 8.68 15.39 -23.10
C ASP A 433 8.18 15.77 -24.52
N THR A 434 8.79 16.78 -25.15
CA THR A 434 8.54 17.13 -26.56
C THR A 434 9.25 16.14 -27.46
N ASP A 435 8.64 14.96 -27.56
CA ASP A 435 8.93 13.83 -28.46
C ASP A 435 10.22 13.93 -29.30
N ASP A 436 11.31 13.38 -28.74
CA ASP A 436 12.65 13.33 -29.35
C ASP A 436 12.71 12.43 -30.62
N SER A 437 11.57 11.88 -31.07
CA SER A 437 11.45 11.04 -32.27
C SER A 437 11.30 11.82 -33.59
N VAL A 438 11.18 13.15 -33.56
CA VAL A 438 11.14 13.99 -34.78
C VAL A 438 12.55 14.19 -35.37
N THR A 439 13.20 13.08 -35.72
CA THR A 439 14.45 13.02 -36.49
C THR A 439 14.18 13.30 -37.97
N THR A 440 13.75 14.52 -38.31
CA THR A 440 13.78 14.98 -39.71
C THR A 440 15.23 15.00 -40.21
N ASP A 441 15.52 14.22 -41.24
CA ASP A 441 16.86 13.94 -41.81
C ASP A 441 17.47 15.14 -42.59
N THR A 442 17.40 16.32 -42.00
CA THR A 442 17.92 17.58 -42.51
C THR A 442 18.53 18.36 -41.36
N GLY A 443 19.87 18.34 -41.26
CA GLY A 443 20.66 18.99 -40.20
C GLY A 443 20.65 20.51 -40.26
N MET A 444 19.48 21.14 -40.14
CA MET A 444 19.33 22.59 -39.98
C MET A 444 18.87 22.91 -38.57
N PHE A 445 19.69 23.69 -37.85
CA PHE A 445 19.28 24.33 -36.61
C PHE A 445 18.10 25.27 -36.89
N ARG A 446 16.88 24.87 -36.52
CA ARG A 446 15.77 25.82 -36.37
C ARG A 446 15.86 26.41 -34.98
N GLU A 447 16.26 27.68 -34.89
CA GLU A 447 15.92 28.49 -33.73
C GLU A 447 14.39 28.51 -33.62
N ALA A 448 13.85 27.85 -32.61
CA ALA A 448 12.41 27.76 -32.37
C ALA A 448 11.87 29.05 -31.70
N ALA A 449 12.13 30.19 -32.34
CA ALA A 449 11.38 31.41 -32.11
C ALA A 449 10.02 31.33 -32.83
N PHE A 450 9.04 32.08 -32.34
CA PHE A 450 7.70 32.26 -32.95
C PHE A 450 6.77 31.02 -32.91
N ALA A 451 6.46 30.56 -31.69
CA ALA A 451 5.25 29.79 -31.39
C ALA A 451 4.68 30.23 -30.02
N GLU A 452 4.39 31.53 -29.89
CA GLU A 452 4.01 32.19 -28.63
C GLU A 452 2.50 32.03 -28.31
N GLU A 453 1.99 30.80 -28.25
CA GLU A 453 0.69 30.51 -27.59
C GLU A 453 0.43 29.00 -27.32
N VAL A 454 -0.52 28.73 -26.42
CA VAL A 454 -1.11 27.43 -26.05
C VAL A 454 -0.26 26.43 -25.24
N TYR A 455 0.98 26.08 -25.62
CA TYR A 455 1.72 24.98 -24.95
C TYR A 455 2.75 25.46 -23.91
N SER A 456 2.50 25.16 -22.63
CA SER A 456 3.49 25.35 -21.55
C SER A 456 4.57 24.26 -21.62
N PRO A 457 5.88 24.59 -21.62
CA PRO A 457 6.97 23.61 -21.74
C PRO A 457 7.24 22.82 -20.46
N PHE A 458 6.32 22.85 -19.50
CA PHE A 458 6.47 22.32 -18.15
C PHE A 458 5.39 21.29 -17.83
N LYS A 459 5.81 20.15 -17.32
CA LYS A 459 4.97 19.06 -16.83
C LYS A 459 4.91 19.16 -15.31
N VAL A 460 3.74 19.50 -14.76
CA VAL A 460 3.51 19.57 -13.31
C VAL A 460 2.86 18.28 -12.83
N GLU A 461 3.56 17.54 -11.98
CA GLU A 461 3.06 16.38 -11.25
C GLU A 461 2.52 16.85 -9.89
N ASP A 462 1.21 16.72 -9.66
CA ASP A 462 0.55 17.14 -8.41
C ASP A 462 0.81 16.13 -7.28
N CYS A 463 1.72 16.46 -6.37
CA CYS A 463 2.14 15.59 -5.26
C CYS A 463 1.25 15.66 -4.02
N ARG A 464 0.23 16.52 -4.04
CA ARG A 464 -0.68 16.73 -2.91
C ARG A 464 -1.53 15.50 -2.66
N ARG A 465 -1.33 14.86 -1.50
CA ARG A 465 -2.29 13.88 -0.98
C ARG A 465 -3.62 14.58 -0.73
N ARG A 466 -4.73 13.97 -1.15
CA ARG A 466 -6.09 14.50 -0.96
C ARG A 466 -6.93 13.50 -0.17
N PHE A 467 -7.71 13.98 0.79
CA PHE A 467 -8.58 13.14 1.62
C PHE A 467 -10.06 13.52 1.44
N PRO A 468 -10.97 12.54 1.34
CA PRO A 468 -12.41 12.78 1.35
C PRO A 468 -12.90 13.15 2.75
N SER A 469 -14.14 13.59 2.91
CA SER A 469 -14.69 13.69 4.27
C SER A 469 -14.88 12.30 4.89
N LEU A 470 -14.92 12.23 6.23
CA LEU A 470 -15.21 10.96 6.94
C LEU A 470 -16.58 10.37 6.54
N THR A 471 -17.54 11.20 6.12
CA THR A 471 -18.85 10.75 5.62
C THR A 471 -18.80 10.16 4.21
N GLU A 472 -17.72 10.34 3.47
CA GLU A 472 -17.56 9.90 2.08
C GLU A 472 -16.72 8.62 1.94
N LEU A 473 -16.03 8.16 2.99
CA LEU A 473 -15.15 6.98 2.96
C LEU A 473 -15.80 5.74 2.33
N GLY A 474 -17.09 5.49 2.59
CA GLY A 474 -17.83 4.37 2.00
C GLY A 474 -17.96 4.41 0.47
N GLY A 475 -17.80 5.59 -0.15
CA GLY A 475 -17.73 5.78 -1.60
C GLY A 475 -16.31 5.69 -2.19
N PHE A 476 -15.29 5.48 -1.34
CA PHE A 476 -13.90 5.23 -1.74
C PHE A 476 -13.43 3.80 -1.44
N VAL A 477 -14.08 3.09 -0.50
CA VAL A 477 -13.90 1.65 -0.19
C VAL A 477 -14.79 0.75 -1.09
N ASN A 478 -15.32 1.34 -2.16
CA ASN A 478 -15.94 0.66 -3.31
C ASN A 478 -15.64 1.55 -4.51
N ALA A 479 -14.38 1.58 -4.95
CA ALA A 479 -13.98 2.35 -6.12
C ALA A 479 -14.85 1.96 -7.33
N LYS A 480 -15.21 2.95 -8.16
CA LYS A 480 -15.92 2.70 -9.41
C LYS A 480 -14.94 2.04 -10.40
N ALA A 481 -14.84 0.72 -10.31
CA ALA A 481 -14.04 -0.16 -11.13
C ALA A 481 -14.95 -1.19 -11.82
N LEU A 482 -14.33 -1.99 -12.69
CA LEU A 482 -14.92 -3.16 -13.33
C LEU A 482 -14.42 -4.39 -12.57
N HIS A 483 -15.30 -5.31 -12.17
CA HIS A 483 -14.95 -6.47 -11.34
C HIS A 483 -15.32 -7.78 -12.03
N ILE A 484 -14.49 -8.81 -11.87
CA ILE A 484 -14.81 -10.17 -12.34
C ILE A 484 -15.69 -10.83 -11.29
N THR A 485 -16.86 -11.33 -11.67
CA THR A 485 -17.86 -11.91 -10.77
C THR A 485 -17.90 -13.43 -10.81
N ALA A 486 -17.58 -14.05 -11.94
CA ALA A 486 -17.44 -15.51 -12.09
C ALA A 486 -16.44 -15.89 -13.20
N ILE A 487 -15.99 -17.15 -13.15
CA ILE A 487 -15.18 -17.82 -14.18
C ILE A 487 -15.73 -19.24 -14.40
N ASN A 488 -15.62 -19.80 -15.62
CA ASN A 488 -16.16 -21.14 -15.91
C ASN A 488 -15.22 -22.32 -15.57
N TRP A 489 -13.99 -22.05 -15.12
CA TRP A 489 -13.01 -23.07 -14.68
C TRP A 489 -12.76 -23.03 -13.16
N GLN A 490 -12.19 -24.10 -12.61
CA GLN A 490 -11.76 -24.15 -11.21
C GLN A 490 -10.26 -23.80 -11.14
N ASN A 491 -9.89 -22.83 -10.31
CA ASN A 491 -8.49 -22.45 -10.13
C ASN A 491 -7.72 -23.56 -9.39
N ASP A 492 -6.46 -23.77 -9.78
CA ASP A 492 -5.53 -24.76 -9.20
C ASP A 492 -5.95 -26.25 -9.29
N ASP A 493 -7.03 -26.55 -10.03
CA ASP A 493 -7.51 -27.92 -10.30
C ASP A 493 -7.23 -28.36 -11.76
N VAL A 494 -7.76 -29.51 -12.18
CA VAL A 494 -7.47 -30.15 -13.48
C VAL A 494 -8.54 -29.89 -14.54
N MET A 495 -8.11 -29.80 -15.81
CA MET A 495 -8.98 -29.74 -16.99
C MET A 495 -8.38 -30.58 -18.12
N THR A 496 -9.19 -31.34 -18.87
CA THR A 496 -8.73 -32.02 -20.09
C THR A 496 -8.78 -31.08 -21.29
N PHE A 497 -7.85 -31.24 -22.23
CA PHE A 497 -7.74 -30.36 -23.38
C PHE A 497 -8.96 -30.39 -24.30
N ASP A 498 -9.68 -31.51 -24.35
CA ASP A 498 -10.95 -31.58 -25.08
C ASP A 498 -12.12 -30.92 -24.34
N ALA A 499 -12.11 -30.82 -23.01
CA ALA A 499 -13.03 -29.97 -22.27
C ALA A 499 -12.75 -28.47 -22.54
N LEU A 500 -11.48 -28.07 -22.61
CA LEU A 500 -11.07 -26.71 -23.00
C LEU A 500 -11.53 -26.37 -24.43
N VAL A 501 -11.47 -27.32 -25.36
CA VAL A 501 -11.98 -27.15 -26.74
C VAL A 501 -13.53 -27.20 -26.80
N ALA A 502 -14.18 -27.99 -25.95
CA ALA A 502 -15.65 -28.09 -25.92
C ALA A 502 -16.34 -26.86 -25.33
N HIS A 503 -15.70 -26.15 -24.40
CA HIS A 503 -16.32 -25.13 -23.56
C HIS A 503 -15.62 -23.77 -23.57
N GLY A 504 -14.35 -23.70 -24.00
CA GLY A 504 -13.54 -22.50 -23.91
C GLY A 504 -13.32 -22.03 -22.48
N LEU A 505 -12.94 -20.76 -22.34
CA LEU A 505 -12.81 -20.05 -21.07
C LEU A 505 -13.75 -18.86 -21.07
N GLU A 506 -14.50 -18.67 -19.99
CA GLU A 506 -15.50 -17.61 -19.86
C GLU A 506 -15.31 -16.87 -18.54
N VAL A 507 -15.42 -15.54 -18.61
CA VAL A 507 -15.24 -14.62 -17.49
C VAL A 507 -16.41 -13.63 -17.47
N ASP A 508 -17.19 -13.65 -16.39
CA ASP A 508 -18.27 -12.70 -16.15
C ASP A 508 -17.76 -11.46 -15.43
N PHE A 509 -18.32 -10.31 -15.79
CA PHE A 509 -18.05 -9.01 -15.16
C PHE A 509 -19.31 -8.40 -14.52
N ASP A 510 -19.14 -7.52 -13.53
CA ASP A 510 -20.24 -6.78 -12.91
C ASP A 510 -20.92 -5.77 -13.87
N GLN A 511 -20.19 -5.32 -14.90
CA GLN A 511 -20.66 -4.46 -15.98
C GLN A 511 -20.06 -4.89 -17.33
N PRO A 512 -20.74 -4.65 -18.48
CA PRO A 512 -20.22 -5.03 -19.79
C PRO A 512 -18.91 -4.29 -20.12
N PRO A 513 -17.78 -4.99 -20.35
CA PRO A 513 -16.53 -4.34 -20.77
C PRO A 513 -16.73 -3.67 -22.13
N THR A 514 -16.40 -2.40 -22.28
CA THR A 514 -16.68 -1.63 -23.52
C THR A 514 -15.46 -1.48 -24.42
N GLY A 515 -14.25 -1.62 -23.87
CA GLY A 515 -13.01 -1.52 -24.63
C GLY A 515 -12.86 -2.58 -25.74
N PRO A 516 -11.86 -2.43 -26.63
CA PRO A 516 -11.49 -3.47 -27.58
C PRO A 516 -11.06 -4.76 -26.87
N LEU A 517 -11.34 -5.91 -27.46
CA LEU A 517 -10.97 -7.23 -26.94
C LEU A 517 -10.17 -8.02 -27.98
N SER A 518 -9.18 -8.77 -27.51
CA SER A 518 -8.26 -9.59 -28.30
C SER A 518 -7.48 -10.53 -27.37
N SER A 519 -6.71 -11.48 -27.92
CA SER A 519 -5.80 -12.29 -27.11
C SER A 519 -4.71 -11.47 -26.39
N ALA A 520 -4.45 -10.23 -26.81
CA ALA A 520 -3.53 -9.32 -26.13
C ALA A 520 -4.08 -8.73 -24.82
N ASN A 521 -5.39 -8.84 -24.55
CA ASN A 521 -5.99 -8.52 -23.24
C ASN A 521 -6.85 -9.63 -22.63
N PHE A 522 -7.05 -10.76 -23.32
CA PHE A 522 -7.39 -12.06 -22.73
C PHE A 522 -6.28 -13.07 -23.07
N ILE A 523 -5.23 -13.07 -22.24
CA ILE A 523 -4.00 -13.82 -22.51
C ILE A 523 -4.13 -15.22 -21.90
N VAL A 524 -3.90 -16.25 -22.70
CA VAL A 524 -3.80 -17.66 -22.25
C VAL A 524 -2.39 -18.16 -22.56
N THR A 525 -1.67 -18.62 -21.54
CA THR A 525 -0.29 -19.13 -21.66
C THR A 525 -0.22 -20.58 -21.20
N LEU A 526 0.38 -21.45 -22.02
CA LEU A 526 0.75 -22.81 -21.64
C LEU A 526 2.20 -22.85 -21.15
N GLU A 527 2.37 -23.15 -19.87
CA GLU A 527 3.68 -23.38 -19.24
C GLU A 527 4.05 -24.87 -19.34
N THR A 528 4.57 -25.29 -20.50
CA THR A 528 4.92 -26.69 -20.78
C THR A 528 6.26 -27.07 -20.14
N PRO A 529 6.40 -28.22 -19.46
CA PRO A 529 7.71 -28.71 -19.01
C PRO A 529 8.67 -28.95 -20.18
N ILE A 530 9.98 -28.89 -19.90
CA ILE A 530 11.03 -29.23 -20.87
C ILE A 530 12.05 -30.20 -20.25
N GLN A 531 12.51 -31.17 -21.05
CA GLN A 531 13.60 -32.07 -20.68
C GLN A 531 14.94 -31.50 -21.18
N LEU A 532 15.83 -31.11 -20.27
CA LEU A 532 17.18 -30.70 -20.63
C LEU A 532 18.00 -31.92 -21.07
N GLN A 533 18.67 -31.80 -22.22
CA GLN A 533 19.51 -32.86 -22.80
C GLN A 533 20.78 -33.19 -21.98
N THR A 534 21.04 -32.48 -20.88
CA THR A 534 22.20 -32.69 -19.99
C THR A 534 22.22 -34.06 -19.31
N GLN A 535 21.10 -34.81 -19.27
CA GLN A 535 21.11 -36.22 -18.86
C GLN A 535 22.06 -37.09 -19.71
N ALA A 536 22.35 -36.72 -20.96
CA ALA A 536 23.31 -37.45 -21.79
C ALA A 536 24.78 -37.29 -21.35
N ALA A 537 25.09 -36.30 -20.50
CA ALA A 537 26.44 -36.04 -19.99
C ALA A 537 26.73 -36.65 -18.61
N LEU A 538 25.68 -37.01 -17.85
CA LEU A 538 25.78 -37.66 -16.53
C LEU A 538 25.56 -39.17 -16.69
N GLY A 539 26.60 -39.86 -17.13
CA GLY A 539 26.52 -41.26 -17.56
C GLY A 539 26.03 -42.25 -16.48
N ASN A 540 25.07 -43.08 -16.88
CA ASN A 540 24.61 -44.33 -16.24
C ASN A 540 24.05 -44.31 -14.80
N GLU A 541 24.34 -43.34 -13.94
CA GLU A 541 23.83 -43.37 -12.55
C GLU A 541 22.33 -43.01 -12.41
N LEU A 542 21.72 -42.45 -13.46
CA LEU A 542 20.29 -42.12 -13.51
C LEU A 542 19.40 -43.19 -14.19
N ASN A 543 19.95 -44.36 -14.51
CA ASN A 543 19.18 -45.52 -15.04
C ASN A 543 18.54 -46.38 -13.93
N ALA A 544 18.40 -45.85 -12.71
CA ALA A 544 17.47 -46.41 -11.74
C ALA A 544 16.02 -46.15 -12.22
N PRO A 545 15.15 -47.16 -12.35
CA PRO A 545 13.72 -46.90 -12.53
C PRO A 545 13.21 -46.12 -11.32
N VAL A 546 12.28 -45.17 -11.53
CA VAL A 546 11.72 -44.33 -10.46
C VAL A 546 10.79 -45.16 -9.57
N GLN A 547 11.41 -45.94 -8.68
CA GLN A 547 10.75 -46.67 -7.62
C GLN A 547 10.08 -45.67 -6.66
N ASN A 548 8.77 -45.79 -6.51
CA ASN A 548 7.96 -45.06 -5.53
C ASN A 548 7.71 -43.56 -5.81
N GLY A 549 7.60 -43.15 -7.08
CA GLY A 549 6.69 -42.04 -7.46
C GLY A 549 7.03 -40.61 -6.99
N TYR A 550 8.23 -40.34 -6.47
CA TYR A 550 8.66 -38.98 -6.16
C TYR A 550 9.20 -38.30 -7.44
N PRO A 551 8.57 -37.21 -7.94
CA PRO A 551 9.14 -36.42 -9.02
C PRO A 551 10.41 -35.71 -8.55
N THR A 552 11.32 -35.41 -9.49
CA THR A 552 12.52 -34.61 -9.21
C THR A 552 12.13 -33.20 -8.74
N PRO A 553 12.85 -32.59 -7.78
CA PRO A 553 12.41 -31.37 -7.10
C PRO A 553 12.41 -30.09 -7.98
N THR A 554 12.87 -30.18 -9.22
CA THR A 554 12.97 -29.04 -10.15
C THR A 554 12.39 -29.42 -11.51
N VAL A 555 11.22 -28.87 -11.85
CA VAL A 555 10.63 -28.94 -13.20
C VAL A 555 10.84 -27.60 -13.89
N ILE A 556 11.62 -27.60 -14.97
CA ILE A 556 11.82 -26.41 -15.81
C ILE A 556 10.68 -26.37 -16.84
N ARG A 557 10.08 -25.19 -17.03
CA ARG A 557 9.00 -24.95 -17.99
C ARG A 557 9.42 -23.88 -19.00
N THR A 558 8.78 -23.91 -20.16
CA THR A 558 8.80 -22.84 -21.17
C THR A 558 7.37 -22.36 -21.40
N GLU A 559 7.22 -21.09 -21.82
CA GLU A 559 5.92 -20.42 -21.92
C GLU A 559 5.54 -20.22 -23.40
N PHE A 560 4.35 -20.69 -23.78
CA PHE A 560 3.77 -20.47 -25.10
C PHE A 560 2.41 -19.78 -24.96
N ILE A 561 2.22 -18.63 -25.61
CA ILE A 561 0.91 -17.96 -25.69
C ILE A 561 0.04 -18.73 -26.70
N LEU A 562 -1.21 -18.98 -26.33
CA LEU A 562 -2.22 -19.63 -27.17
C LEU A 562 -3.26 -18.59 -27.60
N ASP A 563 -3.05 -18.02 -28.79
CA ASP A 563 -4.00 -17.07 -29.39
C ASP A 563 -5.29 -17.76 -29.84
N SER A 564 -6.44 -17.11 -29.64
CA SER A 564 -7.73 -17.59 -30.15
C SER A 564 -8.82 -16.52 -30.16
N THR A 565 -10.00 -16.91 -30.62
CA THR A 565 -11.17 -16.04 -30.77
C THR A 565 -11.67 -15.58 -29.40
N VAL A 566 -11.65 -14.26 -29.18
CA VAL A 566 -12.21 -13.59 -28.00
C VAL A 566 -13.50 -12.87 -28.40
N GLN A 567 -14.61 -13.14 -27.69
CA GLN A 567 -15.91 -12.51 -27.94
C GLN A 567 -16.51 -11.95 -26.65
N ARG A 568 -17.50 -11.05 -26.78
CA ARG A 568 -18.23 -10.43 -25.65
C ARG A 568 -19.73 -10.59 -25.83
N GLN A 569 -20.39 -11.17 -24.84
CA GLN A 569 -21.83 -11.34 -24.79
C GLN A 569 -22.40 -10.66 -23.54
N GLY A 570 -22.64 -9.35 -23.64
CA GLY A 570 -23.08 -8.55 -22.50
C GLY A 570 -21.97 -8.41 -21.45
N THR A 571 -22.19 -8.98 -20.26
CA THR A 571 -21.22 -9.05 -19.15
C THR A 571 -20.18 -10.14 -19.32
N ALA A 572 -20.45 -11.19 -20.10
CA ALA A 572 -19.50 -12.28 -20.31
C ALA A 572 -18.48 -11.95 -21.40
N VAL A 573 -17.23 -12.34 -21.17
CA VAL A 573 -16.16 -12.41 -22.20
C VAL A 573 -15.69 -13.85 -22.32
N THR A 574 -15.75 -14.39 -23.54
CA THR A 574 -15.37 -15.76 -23.87
C THR A 574 -14.09 -15.80 -24.70
N TRP A 575 -13.28 -16.83 -24.50
CA TRP A 575 -12.12 -17.21 -25.30
C TRP A 575 -12.35 -18.67 -25.76
N THR A 576 -12.32 -18.94 -27.07
CA THR A 576 -12.79 -20.23 -27.62
C THR A 576 -11.86 -20.84 -28.67
N LEU A 577 -11.75 -22.17 -28.63
CA LEU A 577 -11.04 -23.02 -29.60
C LEU A 577 -12.04 -23.95 -30.31
N PRO A 578 -11.88 -24.26 -31.60
CA PRO A 578 -11.13 -23.50 -32.60
C PRO A 578 -11.82 -22.16 -32.92
N SER A 579 -11.09 -21.25 -33.56
CA SER A 579 -11.68 -20.03 -34.14
C SER A 579 -12.69 -20.37 -35.24
N GLU A 580 -13.71 -19.52 -35.41
CA GLU A 580 -14.68 -19.65 -36.51
C GLU A 580 -13.97 -19.72 -37.88
N ASN A 581 -14.39 -20.68 -38.72
CA ASN A 581 -13.70 -21.17 -39.94
C ASN A 581 -12.52 -22.10 -39.66
N VAL A 582 -12.82 -23.29 -39.13
CA VAL A 582 -11.86 -24.34 -38.80
C VAL A 582 -11.08 -24.82 -40.03
N SER A 583 -9.79 -24.47 -40.10
CA SER A 583 -8.89 -25.02 -41.12
C SER A 583 -8.39 -26.41 -40.72
N SER A 584 -8.03 -27.25 -41.70
CA SER A 584 -7.39 -28.55 -41.42
C SER A 584 -6.05 -28.43 -40.70
N HIS A 585 -5.38 -27.27 -40.81
CA HIS A 585 -4.16 -26.96 -40.07
C HIS A 585 -4.46 -26.76 -38.58
N GLN A 586 -5.45 -25.93 -38.24
CA GLN A 586 -5.83 -25.69 -36.85
C GLN A 586 -6.27 -26.96 -36.11
N ILE A 587 -6.93 -27.90 -36.81
CA ILE A 587 -7.22 -29.23 -36.25
C ILE A 587 -5.92 -30.00 -35.96
N ALA A 588 -4.95 -29.99 -36.88
CA ALA A 588 -3.66 -30.64 -36.68
C ALA A 588 -2.85 -29.98 -35.55
N ASP A 589 -2.92 -28.66 -35.39
CA ASP A 589 -2.26 -27.91 -34.31
C ASP A 589 -2.86 -28.27 -32.93
N LEU A 590 -4.20 -28.31 -32.82
CA LEU A 590 -4.89 -28.80 -31.62
C LEU A 590 -4.51 -30.26 -31.30
N GLN A 591 -4.43 -31.13 -32.31
CA GLN A 591 -4.01 -32.52 -32.13
C GLN A 591 -2.55 -32.63 -31.69
N ALA A 592 -1.65 -31.81 -32.24
CA ALA A 592 -0.24 -31.75 -31.84
C ALA A 592 -0.07 -31.25 -30.39
N ILE A 593 -0.83 -30.23 -29.98
CA ILE A 593 -0.89 -29.79 -28.58
C ILE A 593 -1.35 -30.96 -27.70
N ASN A 594 -2.48 -31.60 -28.01
CA ASN A 594 -3.04 -32.71 -27.24
C ASN A 594 -2.04 -33.87 -27.06
N SER A 595 -1.38 -34.31 -28.14
CA SER A 595 -0.33 -35.33 -28.06
C SER A 595 0.89 -34.88 -27.26
N GLY A 596 1.24 -33.58 -27.29
CA GLY A 596 2.30 -32.99 -26.50
C GLY A 596 2.05 -32.98 -24.98
N LEU A 597 0.79 -33.11 -24.53
CA LEU A 597 0.44 -33.19 -23.11
C LEU A 597 0.67 -34.59 -22.52
N VAL A 598 0.60 -35.65 -23.35
CA VAL A 598 0.61 -37.06 -22.88
C VAL A 598 1.84 -37.44 -22.06
N PRO A 599 3.09 -37.12 -22.46
CA PRO A 599 4.28 -37.49 -21.67
C PRO A 599 4.29 -36.84 -20.29
N TRP A 600 3.78 -35.61 -20.17
CA TRP A 600 3.77 -34.83 -18.92
C TRP A 600 2.67 -35.28 -17.95
N ALA A 601 1.52 -35.70 -18.48
CA ALA A 601 0.48 -36.35 -17.69
C ALA A 601 0.97 -37.70 -17.11
N PHE A 602 1.63 -38.54 -17.93
CA PHE A 602 2.22 -39.80 -17.47
C PHE A 602 3.30 -39.60 -16.40
N LEU A 603 4.12 -38.55 -16.51
CA LEU A 603 5.15 -38.19 -15.54
C LEU A 603 4.62 -37.41 -14.32
N GLY A 604 3.30 -37.30 -14.12
CA GLY A 604 2.70 -36.60 -12.97
C GLY A 604 3.08 -35.11 -12.88
N THR A 605 3.45 -34.50 -14.01
CA THR A 605 3.98 -33.12 -14.09
C THR A 605 3.23 -32.31 -15.16
N PRO A 606 1.89 -32.24 -15.10
CA PRO A 606 1.05 -31.67 -16.16
C PRO A 606 1.43 -30.24 -16.55
N VAL A 607 1.04 -29.85 -17.77
CA VAL A 607 1.17 -28.48 -18.27
C VAL A 607 0.29 -27.55 -17.43
N ARG A 608 0.79 -26.37 -17.05
CA ARG A 608 -0.04 -25.36 -16.37
C ARG A 608 -0.54 -24.39 -17.43
N ALA A 609 -1.86 -24.23 -17.52
CA ALA A 609 -2.46 -23.12 -18.23
C ALA A 609 -2.58 -21.93 -17.27
N ARG A 610 -2.17 -20.74 -17.71
CA ARG A 610 -2.35 -19.48 -16.99
C ARG A 610 -3.23 -18.55 -17.83
N VAL A 611 -4.22 -17.93 -17.19
CA VAL A 611 -5.10 -16.91 -17.77
C VAL A 611 -4.76 -15.57 -17.13
N LYS A 612 -4.59 -14.52 -17.96
CA LYS A 612 -4.29 -13.16 -17.49
C LYS A 612 -5.12 -12.11 -18.23
N LEU A 613 -5.76 -11.23 -17.46
CA LEU A 613 -6.50 -10.06 -17.96
C LEU A 613 -5.79 -8.79 -17.45
N PRO A 614 -5.07 -8.03 -18.30
CA PRO A 614 -4.32 -6.86 -17.84
C PRO A 614 -5.25 -5.69 -17.48
N GLY A 615 -5.23 -5.23 -16.22
CA GLY A 615 -6.26 -4.35 -15.68
C GLY A 615 -6.30 -2.98 -16.34
N ARG A 616 -5.13 -2.48 -16.74
CA ARG A 616 -4.95 -1.25 -17.54
C ARG A 616 -5.47 -1.32 -18.98
N ALA A 617 -5.70 -2.53 -19.49
CA ALA A 617 -6.12 -2.80 -20.88
C ALA A 617 -7.57 -3.31 -20.98
N LEU A 618 -8.27 -3.45 -19.86
CA LEU A 618 -9.66 -3.88 -19.78
C LEU A 618 -10.50 -2.85 -19.01
N TYR A 619 -11.55 -2.33 -19.64
CA TYR A 619 -12.39 -1.28 -19.06
C TYR A 619 -13.82 -1.26 -19.61
N ALA A 620 -14.73 -0.72 -18.80
CA ALA A 620 -16.09 -0.37 -19.17
C ALA A 620 -16.28 1.16 -19.15
N SER A 621 -17.06 1.70 -20.08
CA SER A 621 -17.38 3.14 -20.17
C SER A 621 -18.79 3.38 -19.67
N THR A 622 -18.92 4.16 -18.60
CA THR A 622 -20.23 4.55 -18.06
C THR A 622 -20.98 5.47 -19.02
N ALA A 623 -22.31 5.54 -18.88
CA ALA A 623 -23.16 6.49 -19.63
C ALA A 623 -22.82 7.98 -19.41
N ALA A 624 -22.02 8.30 -18.38
CA ALA A 624 -21.49 9.63 -18.11
C ALA A 624 -20.07 9.87 -18.68
N GLY A 625 -19.53 8.94 -19.48
CA GLY A 625 -18.23 9.05 -20.14
C GLY A 625 -17.01 8.69 -19.28
N ALA A 626 -17.18 8.39 -17.99
CA ALA A 626 -16.09 7.92 -17.13
C ALA A 626 -15.77 6.44 -17.40
N GLN A 627 -14.48 6.11 -17.52
CA GLN A 627 -13.98 4.74 -17.65
C GLN A 627 -13.80 4.08 -16.28
N LEU A 628 -14.28 2.84 -16.17
CA LEU A 628 -14.06 1.90 -15.07
C LEU A 628 -13.01 0.90 -15.55
N TYR A 629 -11.80 0.98 -15.03
CA TYR A 629 -10.77 -0.03 -15.29
C TYR A 629 -11.02 -1.27 -14.44
N LEU A 630 -10.55 -2.43 -14.91
CA LEU A 630 -10.60 -3.67 -14.14
C LEU A 630 -9.81 -3.52 -12.82
N ASP A 631 -10.45 -3.85 -11.69
CA ASP A 631 -9.76 -4.25 -10.46
C ASP A 631 -9.79 -5.78 -10.40
N GLY A 632 -8.79 -6.40 -11.02
CA GLY A 632 -8.67 -7.83 -11.22
C GLY A 632 -8.05 -8.59 -10.05
N GLN A 633 -7.70 -7.92 -8.96
CA GLN A 633 -7.03 -8.59 -7.84
C GLN A 633 -7.96 -9.61 -7.16
N ALA A 634 -7.67 -10.89 -7.37
CA ALA A 634 -8.32 -12.02 -6.72
C ALA A 634 -7.49 -12.50 -5.51
N PHE A 635 -8.17 -12.91 -4.44
CA PHE A 635 -7.52 -13.51 -3.28
C PHE A 635 -7.71 -15.03 -3.25
N GLY A 636 -6.67 -15.77 -2.87
CA GLY A 636 -6.75 -17.22 -2.73
C GLY A 636 -7.58 -17.66 -1.52
N GLN A 637 -8.22 -18.82 -1.61
CA GLN A 637 -8.87 -19.52 -0.50
C GLN A 637 -8.62 -21.03 -0.60
N SER A 638 -8.27 -21.66 0.53
CA SER A 638 -8.06 -23.11 0.59
C SER A 638 -9.38 -23.86 0.39
N VAL A 639 -9.42 -24.73 -0.62
CA VAL A 639 -10.55 -25.63 -0.91
C VAL A 639 -9.99 -27.05 -1.09
N ILE A 640 -10.76 -28.07 -0.70
CA ILE A 640 -10.41 -29.47 -1.00
C ILE A 640 -10.94 -29.81 -2.40
N SER A 641 -10.03 -30.19 -3.30
CA SER A 641 -10.35 -30.69 -4.64
C SER A 641 -11.24 -31.93 -4.54
N LYS A 642 -12.39 -31.92 -5.22
CA LYS A 642 -13.29 -33.09 -5.26
C LYS A 642 -12.71 -34.24 -6.08
N THR A 643 -11.95 -33.90 -7.10
CA THR A 643 -11.29 -34.78 -8.09
C THR A 643 -10.05 -35.44 -7.51
N GLU A 644 -9.16 -34.66 -6.89
CA GLU A 644 -7.85 -35.15 -6.43
C GLU A 644 -7.72 -35.32 -4.91
N GLN A 645 -8.73 -34.90 -4.13
CA GLN A 645 -8.76 -34.94 -2.64
C GLN A 645 -7.58 -34.20 -1.96
N ARG A 646 -6.83 -33.39 -2.70
CA ARG A 646 -5.80 -32.47 -2.16
C ARG A 646 -6.38 -31.09 -1.82
N GLU A 647 -5.68 -30.35 -0.97
CA GLU A 647 -5.87 -28.92 -0.84
C GLU A 647 -5.42 -28.21 -2.13
N ARG A 648 -6.24 -27.25 -2.60
CA ARG A 648 -5.99 -26.39 -3.75
C ARG A 648 -6.27 -24.93 -3.40
N ILE A 649 -5.71 -24.00 -4.17
CA ILE A 649 -6.03 -22.57 -4.07
C ILE A 649 -7.17 -22.24 -5.04
N ASP A 650 -8.38 -22.08 -4.51
CA ASP A 650 -9.49 -21.50 -5.27
C ASP A 650 -9.46 -19.96 -5.17
N LEU A 651 -10.23 -19.26 -6.02
CA LEU A 651 -10.28 -17.79 -6.00
C LEU A 651 -11.52 -17.28 -5.26
N GLN A 652 -11.35 -16.18 -4.52
CA GLN A 652 -12.44 -15.38 -3.98
C GLN A 652 -12.94 -14.43 -5.08
N LEU A 653 -14.25 -14.48 -5.37
CA LEU A 653 -14.93 -13.62 -6.33
C LEU A 653 -16.18 -12.98 -5.68
N PRO A 654 -16.56 -11.74 -6.04
CA PRO A 654 -15.95 -10.89 -7.08
C PRO A 654 -14.53 -10.42 -6.76
N THR A 655 -13.75 -10.07 -7.78
CA THR A 655 -12.40 -9.49 -7.61
C THR A 655 -12.46 -8.08 -7.03
N GLY A 656 -11.36 -7.66 -6.38
CA GLY A 656 -11.11 -6.26 -6.05
C GLY A 656 -10.50 -6.03 -4.67
N ASN A 657 -9.75 -4.94 -4.55
CA ASN A 657 -9.25 -4.37 -3.28
C ASN A 657 -8.99 -2.85 -3.38
N ASP A 658 -9.77 -2.16 -4.22
CA ASP A 658 -9.61 -0.76 -4.64
C ASP A 658 -8.30 -0.48 -5.43
N ALA A 659 -7.60 -1.53 -5.91
CA ALA A 659 -6.39 -1.40 -6.72
C ALA A 659 -6.73 -1.13 -8.19
N ARG A 660 -6.90 0.15 -8.52
CA ARG A 660 -7.19 0.62 -9.90
C ARG A 660 -6.27 -0.03 -10.94
N ALA A 661 -6.87 -0.62 -11.98
CA ALA A 661 -6.18 -1.20 -13.12
C ALA A 661 -5.26 -2.39 -12.76
N SER A 662 -5.56 -3.12 -11.67
CA SER A 662 -4.86 -4.34 -11.27
C SER A 662 -5.13 -5.50 -12.24
N ASP A 663 -4.10 -6.27 -12.57
CA ASP A 663 -4.22 -7.43 -13.46
C ASP A 663 -4.87 -8.61 -12.72
N PHE A 664 -5.82 -9.30 -13.36
CA PHE A 664 -6.30 -10.61 -12.90
C PHE A 664 -5.37 -11.71 -13.42
N GLU A 665 -5.02 -12.68 -12.56
CA GLU A 665 -4.33 -13.90 -12.92
C GLU A 665 -4.99 -15.12 -12.28
N SER A 666 -5.10 -16.20 -13.04
CA SER A 666 -5.64 -17.50 -12.63
C SER A 666 -4.91 -18.62 -13.36
N TRP A 667 -4.93 -19.85 -12.82
CA TRP A 667 -4.28 -21.01 -13.44
C TRP A 667 -5.04 -22.31 -13.19
N PHE A 668 -4.81 -23.29 -14.06
CA PHE A 668 -5.29 -24.67 -13.93
C PHE A 668 -4.31 -25.65 -14.60
N TYR A 669 -4.45 -26.95 -14.32
CA TYR A 669 -3.57 -27.99 -14.85
C TYR A 669 -4.21 -28.71 -16.04
N LEU A 670 -3.53 -28.65 -17.18
CA LEU A 670 -4.02 -29.13 -18.46
C LEU A 670 -3.52 -30.56 -18.74
N TYR A 671 -4.48 -31.48 -18.87
CA TYR A 671 -4.28 -32.88 -19.23
C TYR A 671 -4.64 -33.12 -20.70
N PRO A 672 -4.06 -34.15 -21.37
CA PRO A 672 -4.55 -34.59 -22.67
C PRO A 672 -6.03 -35.01 -22.57
N ALA A 673 -6.71 -35.08 -23.72
CA ALA A 673 -7.98 -35.79 -23.81
C ALA A 673 -7.82 -37.24 -23.31
N LEU A 674 -8.80 -37.72 -22.55
CA LEU A 674 -8.84 -39.12 -22.10
C LEU A 674 -9.01 -40.02 -23.32
N ALA A 675 -8.24 -41.10 -23.41
CA ALA A 675 -8.18 -41.96 -24.57
C ALA A 675 -8.03 -43.44 -24.21
N LEU A 676 -8.48 -44.32 -25.09
CA LEU A 676 -8.36 -45.77 -24.93
C LEU A 676 -6.98 -46.25 -25.43
N GLU A 677 -6.15 -46.72 -24.50
CA GLU A 677 -4.82 -47.27 -24.78
C GLU A 677 -4.91 -48.70 -25.31
N SER A 678 -5.69 -49.56 -24.63
CA SER A 678 -5.80 -50.97 -24.98
C SER A 678 -7.20 -51.54 -24.68
N VAL A 679 -7.54 -52.63 -25.37
CA VAL A 679 -8.60 -53.57 -24.95
C VAL A 679 -8.02 -54.97 -25.04
N ALA A 680 -8.18 -55.77 -23.99
CA ALA A 680 -7.71 -57.15 -23.93
C ALA A 680 -8.75 -58.04 -23.26
N PHE A 681 -8.91 -59.27 -23.76
CA PHE A 681 -9.73 -60.30 -23.10
C PHE A 681 -8.88 -61.17 -22.17
N THR A 682 -9.45 -61.60 -21.03
CA THR A 682 -8.79 -62.52 -20.10
C THR A 682 -8.32 -63.80 -20.79
N TYR A 683 -9.14 -64.33 -21.69
CA TYR A 683 -8.85 -65.52 -22.48
C TYR A 683 -9.09 -65.25 -23.97
N ALA A 684 -8.16 -65.68 -24.82
CA ALA A 684 -8.28 -65.58 -26.27
C ALA A 684 -9.26 -66.61 -26.83
N GLN A 685 -9.38 -67.76 -26.17
CA GLN A 685 -10.34 -68.82 -26.51
C GLN A 685 -11.07 -69.33 -25.27
N LEU A 686 -12.37 -69.55 -25.39
CA LEU A 686 -13.23 -70.20 -24.41
C LEU A 686 -13.80 -71.49 -24.99
N PHE A 687 -13.86 -72.54 -24.18
CA PHE A 687 -14.67 -73.71 -24.45
C PHE A 687 -15.93 -73.65 -23.58
N VAL A 688 -17.10 -73.67 -24.23
CA VAL A 688 -18.40 -73.59 -23.57
C VAL A 688 -19.18 -74.88 -23.82
N ALA A 689 -19.90 -75.34 -22.81
CA ALA A 689 -20.82 -76.47 -22.89
C ALA A 689 -22.12 -76.12 -22.17
N ASP A 690 -23.19 -76.86 -22.49
CA ASP A 690 -24.42 -76.83 -21.68
C ASP A 690 -24.17 -77.63 -20.38
N ILE A 691 -24.43 -76.99 -19.24
CA ILE A 691 -24.39 -77.57 -17.90
C ILE A 691 -25.78 -77.37 -17.29
N GLU A 692 -26.55 -78.47 -17.23
CA GLU A 692 -27.89 -78.52 -16.62
C GLU A 692 -28.90 -77.47 -17.17
N GLY A 693 -28.77 -77.10 -18.45
CA GLY A 693 -29.61 -76.11 -19.13
C GLY A 693 -29.04 -74.68 -19.12
N THR A 694 -27.80 -74.50 -18.69
CA THR A 694 -27.11 -73.20 -18.64
C THR A 694 -25.74 -73.29 -19.32
N ALA A 695 -25.41 -72.32 -20.17
CA ALA A 695 -24.13 -72.27 -20.86
C ALA A 695 -22.97 -71.93 -19.91
N GLY A 696 -22.08 -72.89 -19.65
CA GLY A 696 -20.93 -72.75 -18.76
C GLY A 696 -19.58 -72.79 -19.47
N ILE A 697 -18.64 -71.93 -19.07
CA ILE A 697 -17.24 -72.00 -19.53
C ILE A 697 -16.56 -73.19 -18.85
N VAL A 698 -16.23 -74.24 -19.61
CA VAL A 698 -15.62 -75.49 -19.10
C VAL A 698 -14.09 -75.50 -19.18
N ASN A 699 -13.51 -74.73 -20.10
CA ASN A 699 -12.06 -74.54 -20.23
C ASN A 699 -11.77 -73.21 -20.96
N ALA A 700 -10.55 -72.68 -20.86
CA ALA A 700 -10.13 -71.48 -21.58
C ALA A 700 -8.61 -71.47 -21.85
N GLU A 701 -8.16 -70.63 -22.78
CA GLU A 701 -6.74 -70.46 -23.12
C GLU A 701 -6.34 -68.98 -23.21
N PRO A 702 -5.14 -68.59 -22.71
CA PRO A 702 -4.12 -69.45 -22.07
C PRO A 702 -4.46 -69.83 -20.61
N ASN A 703 -3.84 -70.91 -20.11
CA ASN A 703 -3.81 -71.39 -18.72
C ASN A 703 -4.93 -70.86 -17.77
N PRO A 704 -6.07 -71.58 -17.65
CA PRO A 704 -7.26 -71.05 -17.01
C PRO A 704 -7.13 -70.91 -15.49
N ILE A 705 -7.47 -69.71 -14.98
CA ILE A 705 -7.65 -69.43 -13.56
C ILE A 705 -9.11 -69.72 -13.19
N LYS A 706 -9.35 -70.32 -12.02
CA LYS A 706 -10.70 -70.59 -11.49
C LYS A 706 -11.10 -69.53 -10.45
N PRO A 707 -12.35 -69.03 -10.44
CA PRO A 707 -13.44 -69.36 -11.36
C PRO A 707 -13.22 -68.82 -12.79
N LEU A 708 -13.72 -69.56 -13.78
CA LEU A 708 -13.63 -69.22 -15.21
C LEU A 708 -14.61 -68.09 -15.54
N VAL A 709 -14.12 -66.84 -15.50
CA VAL A 709 -14.86 -65.64 -15.92
C VAL A 709 -14.12 -64.99 -17.08
N GLN A 710 -14.83 -64.70 -18.17
CA GLN A 710 -14.30 -63.89 -19.27
C GLN A 710 -14.54 -62.41 -18.96
N GLN A 711 -13.48 -61.61 -18.92
CA GLN A 711 -13.56 -60.16 -18.81
C GLN A 711 -12.87 -59.52 -20.02
N ALA A 712 -13.39 -58.37 -20.46
CA ALA A 712 -12.62 -57.40 -21.23
C ALA A 712 -12.01 -56.39 -20.24
N THR A 713 -10.69 -56.30 -20.18
CA THR A 713 -9.98 -55.16 -19.57
C THR A 713 -9.84 -54.08 -20.64
N ILE A 714 -10.21 -52.86 -20.31
CA ILE A 714 -10.05 -51.67 -21.15
C ILE A 714 -9.11 -50.73 -20.41
N GLU A 715 -7.99 -50.37 -21.01
CA GLU A 715 -6.94 -49.55 -20.38
C GLU A 715 -6.97 -48.13 -20.98
N LEU A 716 -6.67 -47.14 -20.14
CA LEU A 716 -6.70 -45.72 -20.47
C LEU A 716 -5.28 -45.18 -20.60
N ASN A 717 -5.10 -44.15 -21.43
CA ASN A 717 -3.80 -43.49 -21.65
C ASN A 717 -3.22 -42.84 -20.38
N TYR A 718 -4.07 -42.50 -19.40
CA TYR A 718 -3.70 -42.15 -18.03
C TYR A 718 -4.88 -42.43 -17.08
N ALA A 719 -4.67 -42.36 -15.76
CA ALA A 719 -5.74 -42.49 -14.78
C ALA A 719 -6.72 -41.30 -14.88
N ALA A 720 -8.00 -41.58 -15.12
CA ALA A 720 -8.97 -40.55 -15.49
C ALA A 720 -9.08 -39.45 -14.44
N THR A 721 -8.93 -38.18 -14.85
CA THR A 721 -9.03 -37.01 -13.96
C THR A 721 -10.47 -36.64 -13.60
N VAL A 722 -11.43 -37.05 -14.43
CA VAL A 722 -12.87 -36.86 -14.25
C VAL A 722 -13.61 -38.14 -14.67
N ALA A 723 -14.84 -38.33 -14.19
CA ALA A 723 -15.66 -39.48 -14.56
C ALA A 723 -16.07 -39.43 -16.05
N ALA A 724 -16.04 -40.58 -16.73
CA ALA A 724 -16.32 -40.71 -18.16
C ALA A 724 -17.15 -41.97 -18.48
N THR A 725 -17.70 -42.06 -19.70
CA THR A 725 -18.49 -43.23 -20.14
C THR A 725 -17.98 -43.76 -21.48
N ILE A 726 -17.39 -44.95 -21.46
CA ILE A 726 -16.92 -45.66 -22.65
C ILE A 726 -18.12 -46.34 -23.31
N GLN A 727 -18.27 -46.15 -24.63
CA GLN A 727 -19.27 -46.82 -25.47
C GLN A 727 -18.74 -48.17 -25.94
N LEU A 728 -19.58 -49.21 -25.87
CA LEU A 728 -19.20 -50.60 -26.13
C LEU A 728 -20.11 -51.22 -27.20
N ALA A 729 -19.52 -51.81 -28.23
CA ALA A 729 -20.22 -52.55 -29.28
C ALA A 729 -19.55 -53.91 -29.51
N MET A 730 -20.28 -55.00 -29.28
CA MET A 730 -19.82 -56.37 -29.55
C MET A 730 -20.40 -56.87 -30.88
N SER A 731 -19.53 -57.31 -31.78
CA SER A 731 -19.93 -58.05 -32.99
C SER A 731 -19.72 -59.54 -32.79
N GLY A 732 -20.73 -60.33 -33.17
CA GLY A 732 -20.84 -61.77 -32.94
C GLY A 732 -22.31 -62.18 -32.78
N ASP A 733 -22.56 -63.46 -32.44
CA ASP A 733 -23.91 -63.93 -32.14
C ASP A 733 -24.29 -63.58 -30.69
N SER A 734 -25.17 -62.58 -30.52
CA SER A 734 -25.62 -62.12 -29.20
C SER A 734 -26.38 -63.17 -28.39
N SER A 735 -26.89 -64.24 -29.01
CA SER A 735 -27.48 -65.37 -28.29
C SER A 735 -26.46 -66.26 -27.60
N ILE A 736 -25.18 -66.14 -27.96
CA ILE A 736 -24.05 -66.90 -27.38
C ILE A 736 -23.27 -66.04 -26.39
N ALA A 737 -22.94 -64.78 -26.71
CA ALA A 737 -22.24 -63.88 -25.78
C ALA A 737 -22.58 -62.39 -25.98
N SER A 738 -22.60 -61.63 -24.88
CA SER A 738 -22.87 -60.19 -24.88
C SER A 738 -22.09 -59.41 -23.79
N VAL A 739 -22.16 -58.09 -23.87
CA VAL A 739 -21.66 -57.11 -22.88
C VAL A 739 -22.70 -55.97 -22.77
N PRO A 740 -22.68 -55.15 -21.70
CA PRO A 740 -23.41 -53.88 -21.70
C PRO A 740 -22.95 -52.94 -22.83
N SER A 741 -23.82 -52.03 -23.26
CA SER A 741 -23.53 -51.03 -24.30
C SER A 741 -22.61 -49.88 -23.84
N THR A 742 -22.40 -49.75 -22.54
CA THR A 742 -21.60 -48.68 -21.92
C THR A 742 -20.94 -49.19 -20.64
N VAL A 743 -19.78 -48.63 -20.29
CA VAL A 743 -19.17 -48.77 -18.96
C VAL A 743 -18.72 -47.41 -18.44
N ALA A 744 -18.98 -47.15 -17.16
CA ALA A 744 -18.54 -45.94 -16.47
C ALA A 744 -17.10 -46.08 -15.98
N VAL A 745 -16.35 -44.99 -16.08
CA VAL A 745 -14.99 -44.77 -15.57
C VAL A 745 -15.10 -43.72 -14.47
N ASN A 746 -14.52 -43.96 -13.31
CA ASN A 746 -14.48 -43.00 -12.20
C ASN A 746 -13.18 -42.19 -12.24
N ALA A 747 -13.15 -41.05 -11.56
CA ALA A 747 -11.89 -40.34 -11.33
C ALA A 747 -10.93 -41.25 -10.54
N GLY A 748 -9.68 -41.37 -11.03
CA GLY A 748 -8.66 -42.28 -10.50
C GLY A 748 -8.57 -43.65 -11.18
N ASP A 749 -9.56 -44.07 -11.98
CA ASP A 749 -9.49 -45.34 -12.72
C ASP A 749 -8.49 -45.23 -13.88
N SER A 750 -7.48 -46.11 -13.93
CA SER A 750 -6.56 -46.28 -15.08
C SER A 750 -7.08 -47.26 -16.14
N GLY A 751 -8.23 -47.86 -15.89
CA GLY A 751 -8.86 -48.83 -16.76
C GLY A 751 -10.04 -49.51 -16.06
N VAL A 752 -10.93 -50.11 -16.84
CA VAL A 752 -12.16 -50.74 -16.35
C VAL A 752 -12.28 -52.17 -16.86
N ARG A 753 -12.98 -53.02 -16.10
CA ARG A 753 -13.23 -54.41 -16.48
C ARG A 753 -14.72 -54.65 -16.72
N VAL A 754 -15.03 -55.17 -17.91
CA VAL A 754 -16.38 -55.51 -18.34
C VAL A 754 -16.49 -57.03 -18.37
N ASN A 755 -17.39 -57.60 -17.56
CA ASN A 755 -17.70 -59.03 -17.66
C ASN A 755 -18.40 -59.31 -19.00
N VAL A 756 -17.97 -60.37 -19.68
CA VAL A 756 -18.69 -60.91 -20.84
C VAL A 756 -19.72 -61.92 -20.32
N THR A 757 -21.00 -61.67 -20.60
CA THR A 757 -22.06 -62.64 -20.30
C THR A 757 -22.08 -63.69 -21.39
N ILE A 758 -21.98 -64.97 -21.00
CA ILE A 758 -22.22 -66.10 -21.91
C ILE A 758 -23.70 -66.47 -21.80
N ASN A 759 -24.43 -66.28 -22.90
CA ASN A 759 -25.88 -66.42 -22.97
C ASN A 759 -26.29 -67.82 -23.49
N GLY A 760 -25.40 -68.49 -24.22
CA GLY A 760 -25.67 -69.76 -24.90
C GLY A 760 -24.39 -70.49 -25.30
N ALA A 761 -24.50 -71.79 -25.54
CA ALA A 761 -23.39 -72.61 -26.04
C ALA A 761 -23.44 -72.67 -27.58
N PRO A 762 -22.30 -72.51 -28.30
CA PRO A 762 -22.24 -72.83 -29.72
C PRO A 762 -22.53 -74.32 -29.95
N VAL A 763 -22.92 -74.67 -31.19
CA VAL A 763 -22.98 -76.08 -31.62
C VAL A 763 -21.61 -76.73 -31.38
N SER A 764 -21.60 -78.00 -30.98
CA SER A 764 -20.37 -78.79 -30.76
C SER A 764 -19.36 -78.59 -31.89
N ASP A 765 -18.14 -78.24 -31.51
CA ASP A 765 -16.97 -78.08 -32.38
C ASP A 765 -17.09 -76.91 -33.40
N GLN A 766 -18.18 -76.12 -33.34
CA GLN A 766 -18.31 -74.86 -34.07
C GLN A 766 -17.56 -73.74 -33.35
N GLN A 767 -16.68 -73.06 -34.07
CA GLN A 767 -15.98 -71.86 -33.61
C GLN A 767 -16.80 -70.60 -33.93
N SER A 768 -17.04 -69.76 -32.91
CA SER A 768 -17.66 -68.44 -33.06
C SER A 768 -16.70 -67.36 -32.59
N ARG A 769 -16.41 -66.37 -33.45
CA ARG A 769 -15.54 -65.23 -33.12
C ARG A 769 -16.38 -64.04 -32.67
N PHE A 770 -15.95 -63.43 -31.58
CA PHE A 770 -16.52 -62.20 -31.03
C PHE A 770 -15.48 -61.10 -31.10
N THR A 771 -15.91 -59.88 -31.44
CA THR A 771 -15.03 -58.69 -31.45
C THR A 771 -15.72 -57.54 -30.74
N LEU A 772 -15.13 -57.08 -29.64
CA LEU A 772 -15.55 -55.91 -28.90
C LEU A 772 -14.82 -54.68 -29.43
N THR A 773 -15.59 -53.69 -29.87
CA THR A 773 -15.13 -52.32 -30.06
C THR A 773 -15.49 -51.52 -28.81
N ALA A 774 -14.48 -51.01 -28.12
CA ALA A 774 -14.66 -49.96 -27.12
C ALA A 774 -14.32 -48.61 -27.76
N SER A 775 -15.09 -47.57 -27.46
CA SER A 775 -14.84 -46.23 -27.99
C SER A 775 -15.17 -45.12 -27.00
N LEU A 776 -14.42 -44.03 -27.07
CA LEU A 776 -14.54 -42.86 -26.21
C LEU A 776 -14.56 -41.60 -27.11
N PRO A 777 -15.66 -40.82 -27.13
CA PRO A 777 -15.75 -39.61 -27.96
C PRO A 777 -14.94 -38.47 -27.34
N SER A 778 -14.43 -37.57 -28.20
CA SER A 778 -13.70 -36.36 -27.79
C SER A 778 -14.04 -35.18 -28.70
N ALA A 779 -14.03 -33.97 -28.15
CA ALA A 779 -14.35 -32.73 -28.88
C ALA A 779 -13.35 -32.40 -30.01
N LEU A 780 -12.18 -33.03 -30.02
CA LEU A 780 -11.15 -32.90 -31.07
C LEU A 780 -11.52 -33.60 -32.39
N ASN A 781 -12.75 -34.12 -32.53
CA ASN A 781 -13.19 -35.06 -33.57
C ASN A 781 -12.35 -36.35 -33.67
N GLN A 782 -11.55 -36.65 -32.65
CA GLN A 782 -10.77 -37.88 -32.49
C GLN A 782 -11.41 -38.78 -31.44
N ALA A 783 -12.48 -39.48 -31.79
CA ALA A 783 -12.98 -40.55 -30.93
C ALA A 783 -11.93 -41.69 -30.91
N THR A 784 -11.36 -42.01 -29.74
CA THR A 784 -10.49 -43.19 -29.64
C THR A 784 -11.34 -44.43 -29.73
N SER A 785 -10.88 -45.43 -30.49
CA SER A 785 -11.57 -46.70 -30.66
C SER A 785 -10.55 -47.83 -30.65
N GLN A 786 -10.75 -48.80 -29.77
CA GLN A 786 -9.88 -49.96 -29.59
C GLN A 786 -10.70 -51.24 -29.77
N THR A 787 -10.11 -52.25 -30.41
CA THR A 787 -10.82 -53.51 -30.74
C THR A 787 -10.05 -54.74 -30.29
N ALA A 788 -10.72 -55.60 -29.52
CA ALA A 788 -10.22 -56.93 -29.16
C ALA A 788 -11.12 -58.02 -29.71
N SER A 789 -10.58 -59.21 -29.97
CA SER A 789 -11.37 -60.41 -30.29
C SER A 789 -11.09 -61.55 -29.33
N PHE A 790 -12.10 -62.38 -29.09
CA PHE A 790 -11.95 -63.72 -28.52
C PHE A 790 -12.78 -64.73 -29.33
N THR A 791 -12.58 -66.01 -29.01
CA THR A 791 -13.26 -67.14 -29.64
C THR A 791 -14.06 -67.93 -28.61
N VAL A 792 -15.24 -68.43 -28.98
CA VAL A 792 -15.99 -69.45 -28.23
C VAL A 792 -16.10 -70.71 -29.09
N ILE A 793 -15.83 -71.88 -28.49
CA ILE A 793 -15.95 -73.20 -29.13
C ILE A 793 -16.92 -74.05 -28.29
N GLY A 794 -17.95 -74.61 -28.92
CA GLY A 794 -18.86 -75.55 -28.27
C GLY A 794 -18.19 -76.92 -28.03
N ARG A 795 -18.45 -77.59 -26.90
CA ARG A 795 -18.01 -78.98 -26.67
C ARG A 795 -19.17 -79.92 -26.30
N GLY A 796 -19.61 -80.74 -27.26
CA GLY A 796 -20.57 -81.84 -27.09
C GLY A 796 -22.04 -81.40 -27.00
N GLY A 797 -22.87 -81.72 -28.00
CA GLY A 797 -24.32 -81.48 -27.90
C GLY A 797 -25.19 -81.74 -29.15
N LYS A 798 -24.69 -81.44 -30.36
CA LYS A 798 -25.45 -81.43 -31.64
C LYS A 798 -26.53 -80.32 -31.76
N PRO A 799 -27.14 -80.06 -32.94
CA PRO A 799 -27.31 -78.69 -33.44
C PRO A 799 -28.73 -78.09 -33.39
N ALA A 800 -28.77 -76.77 -33.51
CA ALA A 800 -29.97 -76.00 -33.88
C ALA A 800 -30.18 -75.96 -35.42
N PRO A 801 -31.41 -75.63 -35.86
CA PRO A 801 -31.62 -74.91 -37.11
C PRO A 801 -32.51 -73.64 -36.95
N ALA A 802 -32.28 -72.66 -37.81
CA ALA A 802 -33.03 -71.41 -37.96
C ALA A 802 -33.12 -71.08 -39.48
N PRO A 803 -33.59 -69.89 -39.92
CA PRO A 803 -34.67 -69.00 -39.45
C PRO A 803 -35.75 -68.81 -40.55
N ALA A 804 -36.67 -67.84 -40.40
CA ALA A 804 -37.53 -67.35 -41.48
C ALA A 804 -37.63 -65.80 -41.49
N GLN A 805 -37.93 -65.21 -42.64
CA GLN A 805 -37.80 -63.76 -42.91
C GLN A 805 -39.12 -62.98 -42.72
N ALA A 806 -39.09 -61.65 -42.94
CA ALA A 806 -40.10 -60.69 -42.45
C ALA A 806 -40.96 -60.01 -43.53
N GLN A 807 -42.04 -59.35 -43.07
CA GLN A 807 -42.90 -58.35 -43.75
C GLN A 807 -43.88 -58.85 -44.85
N PRO A 808 -44.98 -58.11 -45.17
CA PRO A 808 -45.80 -57.18 -44.35
C PRO A 808 -47.34 -57.38 -44.56
N ILE A 809 -48.15 -56.33 -44.25
CA ILE A 809 -49.55 -56.03 -44.69
C ILE A 809 -50.71 -56.35 -43.72
N ALA A 810 -51.06 -55.34 -42.91
CA ALA A 810 -52.35 -54.61 -42.81
C ALA A 810 -53.76 -55.28 -42.77
N GLU A 811 -54.62 -54.70 -41.91
CA GLU A 811 -56.10 -54.55 -42.00
C GLU A 811 -57.03 -55.81 -41.88
N THR A 812 -58.27 -55.73 -41.34
CA THR A 812 -59.04 -54.65 -40.66
C THR A 812 -60.09 -55.22 -39.66
N LYS A 813 -60.61 -54.34 -38.76
CA LYS A 813 -62.01 -54.24 -38.26
C LYS A 813 -62.57 -55.26 -37.24
N THR A 814 -63.42 -54.90 -36.25
CA THR A 814 -63.73 -53.59 -35.56
C THR A 814 -64.70 -53.81 -34.37
N VAL A 815 -64.73 -52.87 -33.40
CA VAL A 815 -65.92 -52.40 -32.61
C VAL A 815 -66.51 -53.42 -31.60
N THR A 816 -67.13 -53.07 -30.47
CA THR A 816 -67.77 -51.83 -29.92
C THR A 816 -67.16 -51.43 -28.54
N GLU A 817 -66.85 -50.15 -28.27
CA GLU A 817 -67.65 -49.15 -27.49
C GLU A 817 -67.83 -49.46 -25.98
N THR A 818 -67.70 -48.54 -25.00
CA THR A 818 -67.34 -47.08 -24.90
C THR A 818 -66.70 -46.82 -23.49
N GLU A 819 -66.41 -45.64 -22.90
CA GLU A 819 -66.55 -44.17 -23.11
C GLU A 819 -65.34 -43.52 -22.35
N THR A 820 -64.60 -42.48 -22.79
CA THR A 820 -64.89 -41.03 -23.00
C THR A 820 -64.73 -40.12 -21.75
N GLU A 821 -63.57 -39.44 -21.66
CA GLU A 821 -63.32 -38.13 -20.98
C GLU A 821 -63.59 -37.99 -19.45
N MET A 822 -63.17 -36.95 -18.68
CA MET A 822 -62.31 -35.77 -18.91
C MET A 822 -61.59 -35.30 -17.60
N LYS A 823 -60.33 -34.81 -17.73
CA LYS A 823 -59.70 -33.71 -16.95
C LYS A 823 -59.56 -33.70 -15.39
N THR A 824 -58.75 -32.72 -14.95
CA THR A 824 -58.69 -32.02 -13.62
C THR A 824 -57.96 -32.63 -12.42
N GLN A 825 -56.84 -31.98 -12.07
CA GLN A 825 -56.31 -31.74 -10.71
C GLN A 825 -57.25 -30.83 -9.87
N PRO A 826 -56.99 -30.53 -8.57
CA PRO A 826 -56.05 -31.13 -7.59
C PRO A 826 -56.73 -31.56 -6.25
N GLY A 827 -56.00 -32.06 -5.24
CA GLY A 827 -56.56 -32.19 -3.88
C GLY A 827 -55.70 -32.92 -2.81
N GLU A 828 -55.50 -32.23 -1.69
CA GLU A 828 -54.77 -32.53 -0.43
C GLU A 828 -54.93 -33.87 0.35
N ALA A 829 -53.82 -34.30 0.96
CA ALA A 829 -53.59 -34.56 2.41
C ALA A 829 -53.94 -35.86 3.19
N SER A 830 -53.05 -36.12 4.18
CA SER A 830 -53.24 -36.70 5.54
C SER A 830 -52.96 -38.20 5.81
N ALA A 831 -52.74 -38.55 7.09
CA ALA A 831 -52.02 -39.73 7.60
C ALA A 831 -52.80 -40.56 8.65
N PRO A 832 -52.24 -41.70 9.14
CA PRO A 832 -51.88 -41.87 10.58
C PRO A 832 -50.60 -42.73 10.82
N SER A 833 -49.82 -42.78 11.93
CA SER A 833 -49.77 -42.18 13.29
C SER A 833 -50.14 -43.07 14.52
N VAL A 834 -49.16 -43.76 15.14
CA VAL A 834 -49.19 -44.49 16.47
C VAL A 834 -47.70 -44.65 16.95
N THR A 835 -47.18 -44.04 18.05
CA THR A 835 -47.31 -44.23 19.54
C THR A 835 -46.74 -45.54 20.10
N GLN A 836 -46.07 -45.65 21.27
CA GLN A 836 -45.66 -44.76 22.41
C GLN A 836 -44.38 -45.40 23.06
N ASN A 837 -43.67 -45.05 24.16
CA ASN A 837 -43.62 -44.14 25.35
C ASN A 837 -42.14 -44.16 25.86
N THR A 838 -41.56 -43.53 26.92
CA THR A 838 -41.75 -42.43 27.92
C THR A 838 -40.30 -41.92 28.25
N GLU A 839 -39.86 -41.15 29.26
CA GLU A 839 -40.37 -40.57 30.53
C GLU A 839 -39.51 -39.33 30.96
N ALA A 840 -39.51 -38.89 32.24
CA ALA A 840 -38.70 -37.76 32.75
C ALA A 840 -38.37 -37.87 34.27
N PRO A 841 -37.44 -37.07 34.86
CA PRO A 841 -37.79 -35.70 35.31
C PRO A 841 -36.67 -34.62 35.23
N THR A 842 -37.01 -33.36 35.54
CA THR A 842 -36.15 -32.15 35.47
C THR A 842 -35.64 -31.67 36.86
N PRO A 843 -34.68 -30.72 36.93
CA PRO A 843 -35.06 -29.34 37.34
C PRO A 843 -34.30 -28.17 36.63
N LYS A 844 -34.73 -26.93 36.91
CA LYS A 844 -34.17 -25.63 36.45
C LYS A 844 -33.14 -25.07 37.49
N ALA A 845 -32.50 -23.88 37.44
CA ALA A 845 -32.76 -22.62 36.72
C ALA A 845 -31.59 -21.57 36.78
N THR A 846 -31.70 -20.50 35.96
CA THR A 846 -31.24 -19.10 36.20
C THR A 846 -29.75 -18.71 35.98
N PRO A 847 -29.44 -17.55 35.34
CA PRO A 847 -28.06 -17.05 35.10
C PRO A 847 -27.54 -15.99 36.11
N ALA A 848 -26.24 -15.70 36.06
CA ALA A 848 -25.52 -14.80 36.98
C ALA A 848 -25.28 -13.35 36.44
N LYS A 849 -24.90 -12.41 37.33
CA LYS A 849 -24.73 -10.96 37.07
C LYS A 849 -23.32 -10.43 37.39
N ARG A 850 -23.05 -9.19 36.92
CA ARG A 850 -21.94 -8.30 37.32
C ARG A 850 -21.59 -8.31 38.82
N PRO A 851 -20.31 -8.14 39.20
CA PRO A 851 -19.89 -7.52 40.46
C PRO A 851 -19.75 -5.98 40.34
N ALA A 852 -19.58 -5.30 41.48
CA ALA A 852 -19.30 -3.86 41.59
C ALA A 852 -18.35 -3.55 42.77
N SER A 853 -17.88 -2.30 42.88
CA SER A 853 -16.76 -1.87 43.71
C SER A 853 -16.96 -1.92 45.24
N PRO A 854 -15.89 -2.14 46.04
CA PRO A 854 -15.87 -1.90 47.48
C PRO A 854 -15.44 -0.46 47.87
N LYS A 855 -15.73 -0.02 49.11
CA LYS A 855 -15.30 1.28 49.67
C LYS A 855 -14.53 1.13 51.00
N ARG A 856 -13.42 1.87 51.13
CA ARG A 856 -12.77 2.43 52.36
C ARG A 856 -12.80 1.64 53.69
N LYS A 857 -11.60 1.31 54.19
CA LYS A 857 -11.03 1.77 55.49
C LYS A 857 -9.60 2.26 55.19
N ARG A 858 -9.07 3.38 55.70
CA ARG A 858 -8.86 3.86 57.09
C ARG A 858 -7.67 3.17 57.79
N SER A 859 -6.47 3.58 57.38
CA SER A 859 -5.23 3.68 58.17
C SER A 859 -4.50 4.91 57.65
#